data_AF-A0A0M0GD51-F1
#
_entry.id   AF-A0A0M0GD51-F1
#
_cell.length_a   1.000
_cell.length_b   1.000
_cell.length_c   1.000
_cell.angle_alpha   90.00
_cell.angle_beta   90.00
_cell.angle_gamma   90.00
#
_symmetry.space_group_name_H-M   'P 1'
#
loop_
_entity.id
_entity.type
_entity.pdbx_description
1 polymer ?
#
loop_
_entity_poly.entity_id
_entity_poly.type
_entity_poly.pdbx_seq_one_letter_code
_entity_poly.pdbx_strand_id
1 'polypeptide(L)'
;MVTKLNRQIYIYSVDTSCFYNEKEQKIHNKLLKYYKYRNYLKKMKKDYPKYKKKINTKINLLKDELYSLFDKNEETRILRNVSLRDNKVIALFDSTLTRTIGAEQDQLSKDIIVVQAFFFEVLEDIIHNGFIYNGEKYIYFSSSAGQIRTKKSVFLKESVWEKHKNTLTCGLSVDEINSKGGININKYQAYLALSNSASDEWSNFDINRAIVVNDLETNVFSEVDFIDRDTFEIERKKMNIPIEHTDGCGMILESVSDKAFMCRLPFVKGLLVPFPYDKFAEENKSYVVKDIYGKEWDIKKDKIEIIFTKSQFKMHKYYNDWKDYQSRFIKFNCQAARLNEEDVSLDSYLNYQMLQSLTDMSDEELQIISQETIDDIIRVGSDEETMLRILGATEDNRYKNLFQQSLEIYPELLNDAHAKEVIKAKKKSMVRDAKAAKFKINGKYTFIIPDLFAFCEFLFLGRTNPKGLLKDKEIYCSLFDNIKLDCLRSPHLYREHAIRQNTVDEEKSKWFITKGVYTSIYDTISKILQFDVDGDKALVVADQTLVTAAERNMKGIVPLYYEMAKAEAEEINSKNIYRSLTLAYKANIGIISNDITKIWNSSNVSLKAISFLTLYNNFVIDYAKTLFLPEFPEHVKAEIQKYTKSKLPHFFIYAKDKEKKQVEEVNNSVVNRLEYIIPNKRIHFKQVAGTFDYKMLMNSKKVKIDDSIISKYMEFEKKKKILIGKYNDTKKKSKLYIYEIIKKELLKINPDETYITDVLVEYLYNIKDSKNKDTLWDCFGEVITRNLKENINDSLSCENCESKFRKTKNKTRCASCQKIKDRENARMRKQKQRERSYSA
;
A
#
# COMPACT_ATOMS: atom_id res chain seq x y z
N MET A 1 3.09 -3.94 -0.29
CA MET A 1 3.37 -5.39 -0.25
C MET A 1 2.21 -6.01 0.49
N VAL A 2 1.48 -6.90 -0.16
CA VAL A 2 0.38 -7.64 0.45
C VAL A 2 0.91 -9.06 0.55
N THR A 3 0.79 -9.68 1.73
CA THR A 3 0.97 -11.12 1.91
C THR A 3 0.07 -11.89 0.95
N LYS A 4 0.16 -13.22 0.93
CA LYS A 4 -0.47 -14.19 0.02
C LYS A 4 -2.01 -14.21 0.07
N LEU A 5 -2.65 -13.05 0.09
CA LEU A 5 -4.07 -12.83 0.19
C LEU A 5 -4.70 -12.96 -1.20
N ASN A 6 -4.76 -14.20 -1.67
CA ASN A 6 -5.49 -14.55 -2.89
C ASN A 6 -7.00 -14.58 -2.64
N ARG A 7 -7.41 -14.77 -1.38
CA ARG A 7 -8.82 -14.79 -0.99
C ARG A 7 -9.35 -13.37 -0.89
N GLN A 8 -10.31 -13.05 -1.74
CA GLN A 8 -11.04 -11.80 -1.72
C GLN A 8 -12.53 -12.09 -1.51
N ILE A 9 -13.22 -11.14 -0.90
CA ILE A 9 -14.68 -11.11 -0.86
C ILE A 9 -15.14 -9.78 -1.46
N TYR A 10 -16.36 -9.76 -1.96
CA TYR A 10 -16.97 -8.56 -2.51
C TYR A 10 -17.97 -7.98 -1.52
N ILE A 11 -17.97 -6.67 -1.34
CA ILE A 11 -18.92 -5.95 -0.47
C ILE A 11 -19.40 -4.68 -1.13
N TYR A 12 -20.53 -4.14 -0.67
CA TYR A 12 -21.00 -2.83 -1.12
C TYR A 12 -20.22 -1.69 -0.45
N SER A 13 -19.79 -0.73 -1.27
CA SER A 13 -19.26 0.57 -0.85
C SER A 13 -20.14 1.69 -1.39
N VAL A 14 -21.04 2.17 -0.55
CA VAL A 14 -22.02 3.21 -0.88
C VAL A 14 -21.62 4.56 -0.28
N ASP A 15 -22.44 5.58 -0.51
CA ASP A 15 -22.26 6.89 0.08
C ASP A 15 -23.58 7.38 0.70
N THR A 16 -23.52 8.43 1.53
CA THR A 16 -24.69 8.92 2.29
C THR A 16 -25.91 9.24 1.42
N SER A 17 -25.74 9.55 0.12
CA SER A 17 -26.89 9.77 -0.78
C SER A 17 -27.73 8.51 -1.03
N CYS A 18 -27.24 7.33 -0.68
CA CYS A 18 -27.95 6.07 -0.86
C CYS A 18 -29.08 5.85 0.16
N PHE A 19 -29.11 6.66 1.22
CA PHE A 19 -30.02 6.58 2.37
C PHE A 19 -31.10 7.67 2.37
N TYR A 20 -31.28 8.37 1.25
CA TYR A 20 -32.27 9.43 1.16
C TYR A 20 -33.69 8.89 1.09
N ASN A 21 -34.59 9.46 1.89
CA ASN A 21 -36.02 9.24 1.72
C ASN A 21 -36.52 9.85 0.40
N GLU A 22 -37.79 9.61 0.05
CA GLU A 22 -38.33 10.03 -1.25
C GLU A 22 -38.30 11.54 -1.46
N LYS A 23 -38.58 12.33 -0.40
CA LYS A 23 -38.58 13.80 -0.45
C LYS A 23 -37.16 14.33 -0.67
N GLU A 24 -36.21 13.88 0.13
CA GLU A 24 -34.79 14.20 0.00
C GLU A 24 -34.27 13.83 -1.40
N GLN A 25 -34.63 12.65 -1.91
CA GLN A 25 -34.20 12.20 -3.23
C GLN A 25 -34.74 13.08 -4.36
N LYS A 26 -35.99 13.55 -4.24
CA LYS A 26 -36.60 14.45 -5.23
C LYS A 26 -35.80 15.75 -5.34
N ILE A 27 -35.37 16.32 -4.21
CA ILE A 27 -34.54 17.53 -4.17
C ILE A 27 -33.14 17.24 -4.69
N HIS A 28 -32.52 16.14 -4.26
CA HIS A 28 -31.21 15.73 -4.76
C HIS A 28 -31.18 15.52 -6.28
N ASN A 29 -32.22 14.89 -6.85
CA ASN A 29 -32.35 14.72 -8.29
C ASN A 29 -32.42 16.07 -9.04
N LYS A 30 -33.14 17.05 -8.49
CA LYS A 30 -33.14 18.43 -9.03
C LYS A 30 -31.74 19.03 -8.96
N LEU A 31 -31.04 18.88 -7.83
CA LEU A 31 -29.67 19.38 -7.63
C LEU A 31 -28.70 18.79 -8.67
N LEU A 32 -28.75 17.48 -8.92
CA LEU A 32 -27.94 16.81 -9.94
C LEU A 32 -28.20 17.34 -11.35
N LYS A 33 -29.46 17.67 -11.70
CA LYS A 33 -29.80 18.29 -12.99
C LYS A 33 -29.12 19.66 -13.13
N TYR A 34 -29.15 20.49 -12.08
CA TYR A 34 -28.47 21.80 -12.09
C TYR A 34 -26.94 21.67 -12.16
N TYR A 35 -26.33 20.69 -11.49
CA TYR A 35 -24.89 20.45 -11.62
C TYR A 35 -24.49 20.03 -13.04
N LYS A 36 -25.27 19.14 -13.68
CA LYS A 36 -25.06 18.75 -15.07
C LYS A 36 -25.17 19.96 -16.00
N TYR A 37 -26.20 20.77 -15.83
CA TYR A 37 -26.39 22.00 -16.61
C TYR A 37 -25.24 23.00 -16.43
N ARG A 38 -24.78 23.20 -15.19
CA ARG A 38 -23.60 24.04 -14.89
C ARG A 38 -22.35 23.54 -15.60
N ASN A 39 -22.11 22.23 -15.60
CA ASN A 39 -20.95 21.63 -16.26
C ASN A 39 -21.04 21.71 -17.79
N TYR A 40 -22.24 21.57 -18.35
CA TYR A 40 -22.49 21.79 -19.77
C TYR A 40 -22.14 23.22 -20.19
N LEU A 41 -22.64 24.23 -19.45
CA LEU A 41 -22.32 25.63 -19.73
C LEU A 41 -20.83 25.95 -19.60
N LYS A 42 -20.13 25.37 -18.61
CA LYS A 42 -18.66 25.52 -18.48
C LYS A 42 -17.91 25.08 -19.74
N LYS A 43 -18.41 24.06 -20.45
CA LYS A 43 -17.82 23.61 -21.72
C LYS A 43 -18.07 24.60 -22.87
N MET A 44 -19.19 25.30 -22.86
CA MET A 44 -19.56 26.27 -23.89
C MET A 44 -18.83 27.62 -23.76
N LYS A 45 -18.14 27.88 -22.64
CA LYS A 45 -17.30 29.06 -22.29
C LYS A 45 -17.98 30.45 -22.40
N LYS A 46 -18.63 30.80 -23.51
CA LYS A 46 -19.31 32.09 -23.77
C LYS A 46 -20.50 32.35 -22.86
N ASP A 47 -21.36 31.35 -22.63
CA ASP A 47 -22.62 31.54 -21.86
C ASP A 47 -22.47 31.36 -20.35
N TYR A 48 -21.37 30.74 -19.90
CA TYR A 48 -21.19 30.42 -18.49
C TYR A 48 -21.20 31.65 -17.57
N PRO A 49 -20.50 32.77 -17.87
CA PRO A 49 -20.51 33.96 -17.01
C PRO A 49 -21.92 34.53 -16.80
N LYS A 50 -22.76 34.53 -17.85
CA LYS A 50 -24.13 35.08 -17.85
C LYS A 50 -25.07 34.32 -16.91
N TYR A 51 -25.00 32.99 -16.89
CA TYR A 51 -25.92 32.15 -16.11
C TYR A 51 -25.34 31.64 -14.79
N LYS A 52 -24.03 31.83 -14.53
CA LYS A 52 -23.31 31.33 -13.34
C LYS A 52 -24.01 31.74 -12.03
N LYS A 53 -24.36 33.02 -11.88
CA LYS A 53 -24.96 33.54 -10.64
C LYS A 53 -26.30 32.88 -10.35
N LYS A 54 -27.23 32.90 -11.33
CA LYS A 54 -28.57 32.31 -11.22
C LYS A 54 -28.55 30.81 -10.90
N ILE A 55 -27.67 30.06 -11.56
CA ILE A 55 -27.52 28.61 -11.33
C ILE A 55 -26.97 28.34 -9.93
N ASN A 56 -25.95 29.06 -9.50
CA ASN A 56 -25.37 28.88 -8.17
C ASN A 56 -26.39 29.26 -7.07
N THR A 57 -27.17 30.33 -7.25
CA THR A 57 -28.27 30.67 -6.32
C THR A 57 -29.27 29.53 -6.21
N LYS A 58 -29.72 28.96 -7.35
CA LYS A 58 -30.68 27.86 -7.33
C LYS A 58 -30.10 26.57 -6.72
N ILE A 59 -28.82 26.29 -6.95
CA ILE A 59 -28.10 25.18 -6.31
C ILE A 59 -28.07 25.38 -4.80
N ASN A 60 -27.76 26.58 -4.31
CA ASN A 60 -27.72 26.87 -2.87
C ASN A 60 -29.10 26.69 -2.23
N LEU A 61 -30.16 27.28 -2.83
CA LEU A 61 -31.53 27.09 -2.33
C LEU A 61 -31.93 25.61 -2.23
N LEU A 62 -31.60 24.80 -3.23
CA LEU A 62 -31.88 23.36 -3.20
C LEU A 62 -31.02 22.61 -2.19
N LYS A 63 -29.82 23.10 -1.85
CA LYS A 63 -29.03 22.53 -0.77
C LYS A 63 -29.64 22.86 0.57
N ASP A 64 -30.03 24.11 0.79
CA ASP A 64 -30.62 24.56 2.05
C ASP A 64 -31.94 23.80 2.32
N GLU A 65 -32.77 23.64 1.28
CA GLU A 65 -33.96 22.80 1.32
C GLU A 65 -33.63 21.33 1.67
N LEU A 66 -32.56 20.79 1.09
CA LEU A 66 -32.12 19.42 1.36
C LEU A 66 -31.61 19.24 2.80
N TYR A 67 -30.81 20.17 3.32
CA TYR A 67 -30.34 20.16 4.71
C TYR A 67 -31.50 20.26 5.69
N SER A 68 -32.46 21.16 5.45
CA SER A 68 -33.66 21.25 6.30
C SER A 68 -34.50 19.96 6.30
N LEU A 69 -34.48 19.17 5.21
CA LEU A 69 -35.13 17.87 5.17
C LEU A 69 -34.36 16.82 5.97
N PHE A 70 -33.02 16.86 5.98
CA PHE A 70 -32.22 15.97 6.81
C PHE A 70 -32.52 16.20 8.30
N ASP A 71 -32.53 17.45 8.74
CA ASP A 71 -32.77 17.82 10.15
C ASP A 71 -34.16 17.42 10.66
N LYS A 72 -35.13 17.25 9.75
CA LYS A 72 -36.52 16.86 10.06
C LYS A 72 -36.75 15.35 9.97
N ASN A 73 -35.73 14.56 9.66
CA ASN A 73 -35.88 13.12 9.52
C ASN A 73 -35.88 12.44 10.91
N GLU A 74 -37.04 11.91 11.30
CA GLU A 74 -37.18 11.13 12.55
C GLU A 74 -37.22 9.61 12.30
N GLU A 75 -37.33 9.20 11.03
CA GLU A 75 -37.44 7.79 10.65
C GLU A 75 -36.08 7.10 10.54
N THR A 76 -36.02 5.79 10.81
CA THR A 76 -34.83 4.99 10.54
C THR A 76 -34.59 4.93 9.03
N ARG A 77 -33.38 5.29 8.60
CA ARG A 77 -33.05 5.37 7.18
C ARG A 77 -33.03 3.98 6.53
N ILE A 78 -33.42 3.94 5.26
CA ILE A 78 -33.45 2.71 4.45
C ILE A 78 -32.39 2.82 3.35
N LEU A 79 -31.55 1.78 3.22
CA LEU A 79 -30.64 1.65 2.10
C LEU A 79 -31.41 1.25 0.84
N ARG A 80 -31.41 2.11 -0.17
CA ARG A 80 -32.22 1.90 -1.36
C ARG A 80 -31.61 0.89 -2.32
N ASN A 81 -32.39 -0.12 -2.70
CA ASN A 81 -31.99 -1.14 -3.68
C ASN A 81 -31.52 -0.55 -5.02
N VAL A 82 -32.18 0.51 -5.50
CA VAL A 82 -31.81 1.19 -6.78
C VAL A 82 -30.41 1.86 -6.76
N SER A 83 -29.84 2.05 -5.57
CA SER A 83 -28.51 2.63 -5.37
C SER A 83 -27.40 1.57 -5.40
N LEU A 84 -27.74 0.28 -5.23
CA LEU A 84 -26.79 -0.83 -5.24
C LEU A 84 -26.54 -1.29 -6.67
N ARG A 85 -25.38 -0.92 -7.19
CA ARG A 85 -24.95 -1.21 -8.56
C ARG A 85 -23.60 -1.90 -8.54
N ASP A 86 -23.25 -2.65 -9.58
CA ASP A 86 -21.97 -3.37 -9.67
C ASP A 86 -20.75 -2.44 -9.52
N ASN A 87 -20.87 -1.19 -9.96
CA ASN A 87 -19.81 -0.19 -9.83
C ASN A 87 -19.63 0.37 -8.40
N LYS A 88 -20.49 -0.04 -7.45
CA LYS A 88 -20.39 0.23 -6.02
C LYS A 88 -19.88 -0.99 -5.25
N VAL A 89 -19.53 -2.08 -5.92
CA VAL A 89 -18.92 -3.26 -5.31
C VAL A 89 -17.41 -3.07 -5.23
N ILE A 90 -16.82 -3.37 -4.07
CA ILE A 90 -15.38 -3.34 -3.83
C ILE A 90 -14.89 -4.69 -3.33
N ALA A 91 -13.65 -5.04 -3.69
CA ALA A 91 -12.98 -6.20 -3.12
C ALA A 91 -12.35 -5.87 -1.76
N LEU A 92 -12.67 -6.69 -0.77
CA LEU A 92 -11.99 -6.76 0.52
C LEU A 92 -11.10 -8.01 0.51
N PHE A 93 -9.86 -7.90 0.98
CA PHE A 93 -9.02 -9.07 1.19
C PHE A 93 -9.47 -9.81 2.44
N ASP A 94 -9.17 -11.09 2.52
CA ASP A 94 -9.45 -11.88 3.71
C ASP A 94 -8.82 -11.29 4.98
N SER A 95 -9.54 -11.43 6.09
CA SER A 95 -9.28 -10.82 7.38
C SER A 95 -9.95 -11.64 8.49
N THR A 96 -9.58 -11.40 9.75
CA THR A 96 -10.24 -12.06 10.89
C THR A 96 -11.75 -11.81 10.89
N LEU A 97 -12.20 -10.61 10.55
CA LEU A 97 -13.62 -10.27 10.46
C LEU A 97 -14.34 -11.14 9.42
N THR A 98 -13.80 -11.22 8.20
CA THR A 98 -14.44 -11.96 7.10
C THR A 98 -14.51 -13.46 7.36
N ARG A 99 -13.44 -14.03 7.93
CA ARG A 99 -13.44 -15.43 8.38
C ARG A 99 -14.45 -15.68 9.49
N THR A 100 -14.51 -14.80 10.48
CA THR A 100 -15.41 -14.95 11.64
C THR A 100 -16.88 -14.95 11.23
N ILE A 101 -17.26 -14.10 10.27
CA ILE A 101 -18.65 -14.04 9.79
C ILE A 101 -18.98 -15.12 8.74
N GLY A 102 -18.00 -15.93 8.34
CA GLY A 102 -18.18 -16.98 7.32
C GLY A 102 -18.38 -16.44 5.90
N ALA A 103 -17.77 -15.29 5.56
CA ALA A 103 -17.90 -14.73 4.22
C ALA A 103 -17.25 -15.64 3.16
N GLU A 104 -18.01 -16.00 2.14
CA GLU A 104 -17.54 -16.87 1.06
C GLU A 104 -16.60 -16.14 0.11
N GLN A 105 -15.52 -16.82 -0.26
CA GLN A 105 -14.53 -16.32 -1.19
C GLN A 105 -15.15 -16.04 -2.57
N ASP A 106 -14.74 -14.94 -3.20
CA ASP A 106 -15.15 -14.50 -4.53
C ASP A 106 -16.67 -14.29 -4.68
N GLN A 107 -17.37 -14.12 -3.56
CA GLN A 107 -18.80 -13.81 -3.50
C GLN A 107 -19.08 -12.45 -2.88
N LEU A 108 -20.25 -11.90 -3.23
CA LEU A 108 -20.77 -10.68 -2.65
C LEU A 108 -21.40 -10.97 -1.28
N SER A 109 -20.71 -10.62 -0.21
CA SER A 109 -21.31 -10.58 1.12
C SER A 109 -22.16 -9.33 1.29
N LYS A 110 -23.35 -9.51 1.86
CA LYS A 110 -24.26 -8.43 2.23
C LYS A 110 -24.13 -8.05 3.70
N ASP A 111 -23.31 -8.75 4.48
CA ASP A 111 -23.22 -8.55 5.93
C ASP A 111 -22.41 -7.31 6.32
N ILE A 112 -21.53 -6.86 5.42
CA ILE A 112 -20.67 -5.69 5.60
C ILE A 112 -21.00 -4.66 4.53
N ILE A 113 -21.18 -3.41 4.95
CA ILE A 113 -21.36 -2.27 4.04
C ILE A 113 -20.40 -1.15 4.45
N VAL A 114 -19.63 -0.64 3.49
CA VAL A 114 -18.81 0.56 3.68
C VAL A 114 -19.60 1.78 3.22
N VAL A 115 -19.72 2.78 4.09
CA VAL A 115 -20.40 4.04 3.77
C VAL A 115 -19.39 5.19 3.75
N GLN A 116 -19.34 5.93 2.65
CA GLN A 116 -18.59 7.18 2.55
C GLN A 116 -19.48 8.39 2.87
N ALA A 117 -19.04 9.24 3.79
CA ALA A 117 -19.77 10.41 4.23
C ALA A 117 -19.56 11.62 3.30
N PHE A 118 -20.65 12.10 2.68
CA PHE A 118 -20.70 13.41 2.01
C PHE A 118 -21.64 14.40 2.69
N PHE A 119 -22.64 13.90 3.42
CA PHE A 119 -23.59 14.68 4.22
C PHE A 119 -23.55 14.12 5.65
N PHE A 120 -23.17 14.96 6.61
CA PHE A 120 -22.85 14.51 7.97
C PHE A 120 -24.11 14.24 8.79
N GLU A 121 -25.18 14.97 8.52
CA GLU A 121 -26.51 14.80 9.11
C GLU A 121 -27.06 13.40 8.82
N VAL A 122 -26.91 12.94 7.58
CA VAL A 122 -27.31 11.58 7.18
C VAL A 122 -26.40 10.52 7.80
N LEU A 123 -25.12 10.84 8.00
CA LEU A 123 -24.19 9.96 8.70
C LEU A 123 -24.55 9.84 10.19
N GLU A 124 -24.95 10.94 10.82
CA GLU A 124 -25.42 11.01 12.20
C GLU A 124 -26.56 10.03 12.42
N ASP A 125 -27.61 10.12 11.59
CA ASP A 125 -28.78 9.24 11.67
C ASP A 125 -28.41 7.76 11.61
N ILE A 126 -27.56 7.37 10.64
CA ILE A 126 -27.18 5.96 10.49
C ILE A 126 -26.21 5.47 11.56
N ILE A 127 -25.44 6.36 12.21
CA ILE A 127 -24.60 5.99 13.36
C ILE A 127 -25.47 5.81 14.61
N HIS A 128 -26.44 6.69 14.84
CA HIS A 128 -27.30 6.64 16.02
C HIS A 128 -28.30 5.50 15.97
N ASN A 129 -29.01 5.36 14.85
CA ASN A 129 -30.16 4.47 14.74
C ASN A 129 -29.86 3.20 13.94
N GLY A 130 -28.71 3.16 13.26
CA GLY A 130 -28.46 2.19 12.21
C GLY A 130 -29.29 2.51 10.94
N PHE A 131 -29.34 1.55 10.03
CA PHE A 131 -30.22 1.63 8.85
C PHE A 131 -30.78 0.25 8.49
N ILE A 132 -31.86 0.23 7.72
CA ILE A 132 -32.50 -1.00 7.26
C ILE A 132 -32.10 -1.31 5.81
N TYR A 133 -31.75 -2.57 5.54
CA TYR A 133 -31.53 -3.10 4.20
C TYR A 133 -32.11 -4.52 4.11
N ASN A 134 -33.03 -4.76 3.16
CA ASN A 134 -33.73 -6.03 2.99
C ASN A 134 -34.34 -6.60 4.29
N GLY A 135 -34.98 -5.74 5.09
CA GLY A 135 -35.62 -6.13 6.35
C GLY A 135 -34.65 -6.31 7.53
N GLU A 136 -33.35 -6.09 7.33
CA GLU A 136 -32.32 -6.33 8.33
C GLU A 136 -31.68 -5.02 8.77
N LYS A 137 -31.39 -4.90 10.06
CA LYS A 137 -30.77 -3.71 10.63
C LYS A 137 -29.25 -3.79 10.55
N TYR A 138 -28.64 -2.69 10.17
CA TYR A 138 -27.19 -2.50 10.10
C TYR A 138 -26.79 -1.43 11.09
N ILE A 139 -25.77 -1.74 11.89
CA ILE A 139 -25.23 -0.85 12.93
C ILE A 139 -23.82 -0.42 12.56
N TYR A 140 -23.41 0.73 13.10
CA TYR A 140 -22.03 1.17 12.99
C TYR A 140 -21.11 0.16 13.69
N PHE A 141 -20.10 -0.33 12.96
CA PHE A 141 -19.11 -1.26 13.51
C PHE A 141 -17.84 -0.53 13.93
N SER A 142 -17.09 0.02 12.97
CA SER A 142 -15.83 0.71 13.25
C SER A 142 -15.34 1.54 12.06
N SER A 143 -14.34 2.39 12.33
CA SER A 143 -13.57 3.11 11.33
C SER A 143 -12.09 3.07 11.73
N SER A 144 -11.25 2.46 10.91
CA SER A 144 -9.80 2.54 11.07
C SER A 144 -9.28 3.96 10.84
N ALA A 145 -8.09 4.30 11.33
CA ALA A 145 -7.51 5.63 11.11
C ALA A 145 -7.47 6.04 9.62
N GLY A 146 -7.22 5.10 8.70
CA GLY A 146 -7.27 5.36 7.26
C GLY A 146 -8.69 5.58 6.72
N GLN A 147 -9.68 4.85 7.24
CA GLN A 147 -11.09 5.06 6.92
C GLN A 147 -11.58 6.41 7.46
N ILE A 148 -11.17 6.78 8.68
CA ILE A 148 -11.47 8.09 9.26
C ILE A 148 -10.99 9.21 8.34
N ARG A 149 -9.71 9.20 7.95
CA ARG A 149 -9.14 10.21 7.03
C ARG A 149 -9.85 10.28 5.66
N THR A 150 -10.44 9.17 5.20
CA THR A 150 -11.15 9.11 3.92
C THR A 150 -12.68 9.26 4.05
N LYS A 151 -13.16 9.63 5.24
CA LYS A 151 -14.58 9.79 5.58
C LYS A 151 -15.40 8.53 5.32
N LYS A 152 -14.84 7.37 5.67
CA LYS A 152 -15.46 6.06 5.51
C LYS A 152 -15.77 5.43 6.86
N SER A 153 -16.86 4.69 6.90
CA SER A 153 -17.33 3.95 8.07
C SER A 153 -17.77 2.56 7.64
N VAL A 154 -17.49 1.56 8.47
CA VAL A 154 -17.91 0.17 8.25
C VAL A 154 -19.17 -0.08 9.07
N PHE A 155 -20.19 -0.64 8.43
CA PHE A 155 -21.42 -1.07 9.06
C PHE A 155 -21.55 -2.59 8.93
N LEU A 156 -22.02 -3.22 10.00
CA LEU A 156 -22.33 -4.64 10.02
C LEU A 156 -23.81 -4.86 10.26
N LYS A 157 -24.33 -5.94 9.68
CA LYS A 157 -25.62 -6.50 10.04
C LYS A 157 -25.66 -6.77 11.56
N GLU A 158 -26.67 -6.25 12.24
CA GLU A 158 -26.79 -6.31 13.72
C GLU A 158 -26.81 -7.77 14.21
N SER A 159 -27.55 -8.64 13.53
CA SER A 159 -27.60 -10.08 13.84
C SER A 159 -26.24 -10.78 13.72
N VAL A 160 -25.39 -10.35 12.78
CA VAL A 160 -24.02 -10.88 12.61
C VAL A 160 -23.11 -10.37 13.72
N TRP A 161 -23.22 -9.08 14.08
CA TRP A 161 -22.47 -8.51 15.19
C TRP A 161 -22.79 -9.22 16.50
N GLU A 162 -24.07 -9.35 16.86
CA GLU A 162 -24.50 -9.97 18.11
C GLU A 162 -24.01 -11.42 18.24
N LYS A 163 -23.98 -12.16 17.13
CA LYS A 163 -23.47 -13.54 17.09
C LYS A 163 -21.96 -13.63 17.34
N HIS A 164 -21.18 -12.65 16.88
CA HIS A 164 -19.72 -12.76 16.78
C HIS A 164 -18.92 -11.74 17.61
N LYS A 165 -19.58 -10.81 18.30
CA LYS A 165 -18.92 -9.71 19.05
C LYS A 165 -17.87 -10.19 20.05
N ASN A 166 -18.14 -11.28 20.77
CA ASN A 166 -17.20 -11.80 21.78
C ASN A 166 -15.91 -12.34 21.15
N THR A 167 -16.01 -13.02 20.00
CA THR A 167 -14.83 -13.49 19.24
C THR A 167 -13.98 -12.32 18.75
N LEU A 168 -14.61 -11.24 18.30
CA LEU A 168 -13.92 -10.07 17.76
C LEU A 168 -13.31 -9.15 18.84
N THR A 169 -13.84 -9.22 20.07
CA THR A 169 -13.45 -8.37 21.21
C THR A 169 -12.77 -9.12 22.35
N CYS A 170 -12.54 -10.42 22.21
CA CYS A 170 -12.13 -11.28 23.33
C CYS A 170 -13.06 -11.14 24.55
N GLY A 171 -14.36 -10.95 24.29
CA GLY A 171 -15.40 -10.78 25.30
C GLY A 171 -15.35 -9.48 26.11
N LEU A 172 -14.54 -8.49 25.71
CA LEU A 172 -14.54 -7.18 26.35
C LEU A 172 -15.69 -6.33 25.81
N SER A 173 -16.66 -6.04 26.68
CA SER A 173 -17.85 -5.26 26.33
C SER A 173 -17.63 -3.75 26.43
N VAL A 174 -18.47 -2.98 25.74
CA VAL A 174 -18.50 -1.51 25.86
C VAL A 174 -18.85 -1.08 27.29
N ASP A 175 -19.80 -1.76 27.94
CA ASP A 175 -20.21 -1.46 29.30
C ASP A 175 -19.06 -1.69 30.30
N GLU A 176 -18.28 -2.76 30.13
CA GLU A 176 -17.09 -3.02 30.94
C GLU A 176 -16.05 -1.90 30.76
N ILE A 177 -15.82 -1.44 29.53
CA ILE A 177 -14.90 -0.31 29.24
C ILE A 177 -15.41 0.99 29.89
N ASN A 178 -16.69 1.31 29.73
CA ASN A 178 -17.30 2.52 30.27
C ASN A 178 -17.29 2.53 31.80
N SER A 179 -17.55 1.38 32.45
CA SER A 179 -17.47 1.24 33.91
C SER A 179 -16.06 1.48 34.46
N LYS A 180 -15.03 1.32 33.62
CA LYS A 180 -13.61 1.59 33.93
C LYS A 180 -13.13 2.96 33.43
N GLY A 181 -14.05 3.93 33.30
CA GLY A 181 -13.74 5.33 32.96
C GLY A 181 -13.67 5.63 31.46
N GLY A 182 -14.13 4.71 30.61
CA GLY A 182 -14.19 4.92 29.17
C GLY A 182 -12.82 4.98 28.49
N ILE A 183 -12.82 5.46 27.24
CA ILE A 183 -11.64 5.49 26.36
C ILE A 183 -11.73 6.64 25.37
N ASN A 184 -10.59 7.05 24.81
CA ASN A 184 -10.62 7.85 23.60
C ASN A 184 -11.35 7.06 22.49
N ILE A 185 -12.46 7.63 22.01
CA ILE A 185 -13.39 6.98 21.07
C ILE A 185 -12.69 6.55 19.80
N ASN A 186 -11.84 7.39 19.22
CA ASN A 186 -11.16 7.07 17.98
C ASN A 186 -10.09 5.98 18.17
N LYS A 187 -9.47 5.87 19.35
CA LYS A 187 -8.61 4.72 19.68
C LYS A 187 -9.42 3.43 19.71
N TYR A 188 -10.57 3.41 20.37
CA TYR A 188 -11.47 2.25 20.38
C TYR A 188 -11.86 1.81 18.97
N GLN A 189 -12.28 2.75 18.11
CA GLN A 189 -12.62 2.42 16.72
C GLN A 189 -11.43 1.86 15.94
N ALA A 190 -10.24 2.44 16.11
CA ALA A 190 -9.03 1.95 15.45
C ALA A 190 -8.65 0.54 15.92
N TYR A 191 -8.84 0.23 17.20
CA TYR A 191 -8.54 -1.08 17.77
C TYR A 191 -9.58 -2.15 17.40
N LEU A 192 -10.87 -1.80 17.35
CA LEU A 192 -11.90 -2.72 16.88
C LEU A 192 -11.75 -3.04 15.38
N ALA A 193 -11.33 -2.05 14.59
CA ALA A 193 -11.05 -2.19 13.16
C ALA A 193 -9.84 -3.09 12.84
N LEU A 194 -9.04 -3.51 13.84
CA LEU A 194 -7.91 -4.43 13.63
C LEU A 194 -8.37 -5.74 12.98
N SER A 195 -9.56 -6.23 13.34
CA SER A 195 -10.19 -7.43 12.78
C SER A 195 -10.44 -7.34 11.26
N ASN A 196 -10.58 -6.13 10.72
CA ASN A 196 -10.81 -5.86 9.30
C ASN A 196 -9.50 -5.66 8.51
N SER A 197 -8.34 -5.88 9.15
CA SER A 197 -7.04 -5.80 8.48
C SER A 197 -6.85 -7.03 7.59
N ALA A 198 -6.46 -6.78 6.34
CA ALA A 198 -6.07 -7.82 5.40
C ALA A 198 -4.96 -8.69 6.02
N SER A 199 -5.22 -9.97 6.26
CA SER A 199 -4.35 -10.84 7.05
C SER A 199 -4.65 -12.32 6.83
N ASP A 200 -3.62 -13.15 6.97
CA ASP A 200 -3.72 -14.60 6.93
C ASP A 200 -3.96 -15.13 8.35
N GLU A 201 -4.74 -16.20 8.49
CA GLU A 201 -4.97 -16.84 9.79
C GLU A 201 -3.66 -17.46 10.33
N TRP A 202 -3.39 -17.24 11.62
CA TRP A 202 -2.32 -17.92 12.34
C TRP A 202 -2.89 -19.16 13.03
N SER A 203 -3.14 -20.23 12.26
CA SER A 203 -3.87 -21.41 12.73
C SER A 203 -3.22 -22.16 13.89
N ASN A 204 -1.90 -22.20 13.96
CA ASN A 204 -1.15 -22.92 15.00
C ASN A 204 -0.72 -22.02 16.18
N PHE A 205 -1.42 -20.91 16.41
CA PHE A 205 -1.14 -20.02 17.54
C PHE A 205 -1.69 -20.59 18.85
N ASP A 206 -0.84 -20.72 19.88
CA ASP A 206 -1.26 -21.09 21.23
C ASP A 206 -1.11 -19.89 22.19
N ILE A 207 -2.25 -19.32 22.60
CA ILE A 207 -2.28 -18.17 23.51
C ILE A 207 -1.70 -18.48 24.90
N ASN A 208 -1.64 -19.75 25.30
CA ASN A 208 -1.07 -20.17 26.59
C ASN A 208 0.47 -20.16 26.59
N ARG A 209 1.10 -20.12 25.42
CA ARG A 209 2.56 -20.03 25.24
C ARG A 209 3.03 -18.60 24.99
N ALA A 210 2.16 -17.63 25.21
CA ALA A 210 2.45 -16.22 25.07
C ALA A 210 2.32 -15.50 26.41
N ILE A 211 3.11 -14.46 26.61
CA ILE A 211 3.02 -13.53 27.74
C ILE A 211 3.10 -12.08 27.25
N VAL A 212 2.76 -11.12 28.12
CA VAL A 212 2.87 -9.68 27.86
C VAL A 212 3.75 -9.03 28.92
N VAL A 213 4.86 -8.43 28.52
CA VAL A 213 5.83 -7.77 29.43
C VAL A 213 5.86 -6.26 29.23
N ASN A 214 6.50 -5.53 30.14
CA ASN A 214 6.67 -4.08 29.99
C ASN A 214 7.60 -3.74 28.82
N ASP A 215 7.35 -2.61 28.17
CA ASP A 215 8.23 -2.03 27.17
C ASP A 215 9.56 -1.55 27.78
N LEU A 216 10.62 -1.52 26.96
CA LEU A 216 11.90 -0.91 27.31
C LEU A 216 11.85 0.59 26.99
N GLU A 217 11.83 1.41 28.05
CA GLU A 217 11.95 2.86 27.95
C GLU A 217 13.26 3.33 28.60
N THR A 218 14.05 4.14 27.89
CA THR A 218 15.25 4.79 28.44
C THR A 218 15.28 6.27 28.11
N ASN A 219 16.08 7.03 28.87
CA ASN A 219 16.37 8.42 28.57
C ASN A 219 17.65 8.52 27.72
N VAL A 220 17.51 9.06 26.50
CA VAL A 220 18.63 9.34 25.61
C VAL A 220 19.04 10.81 25.74
N PHE A 221 20.26 11.07 26.22
CA PHE A 221 20.79 12.43 26.32
C PHE A 221 21.28 12.92 24.96
N SER A 222 20.62 13.93 24.40
CA SER A 222 20.98 14.46 23.09
C SER A 222 20.68 15.95 22.96
N GLU A 223 21.26 16.57 21.93
CA GLU A 223 20.92 17.93 21.52
C GLU A 223 19.70 17.89 20.58
N VAL A 224 18.70 18.73 20.84
CA VAL A 224 17.46 18.81 20.08
C VAL A 224 17.05 20.25 19.88
N ASP A 225 16.22 20.47 18.85
CA ASP A 225 15.41 21.66 18.72
C ASP A 225 14.07 21.37 19.40
N PHE A 226 13.96 21.75 20.67
CA PHE A 226 12.72 21.64 21.43
C PHE A 226 11.73 22.69 20.94
N ILE A 227 10.51 22.25 20.63
CA ILE A 227 9.43 23.14 20.20
C ILE A 227 8.33 23.09 21.25
N ASP A 228 8.04 24.24 21.86
CA ASP A 228 6.86 24.36 22.72
C ASP A 228 5.60 24.21 21.86
N ARG A 229 4.70 23.30 22.24
CA ARG A 229 3.54 22.94 21.41
C ARG A 229 2.50 24.07 21.30
N ASP A 230 2.49 24.99 22.28
CA ASP A 230 1.47 26.03 22.42
C ASP A 230 2.00 27.37 21.90
N THR A 231 3.25 27.72 22.19
CA THR A 231 3.88 28.96 21.69
C THR A 231 4.61 28.79 20.37
N PHE A 232 4.98 27.56 19.98
CA PHE A 232 5.84 27.24 18.83
C PHE A 232 7.25 27.88 18.92
N GLU A 233 7.68 28.29 20.10
CA GLU A 233 9.06 28.74 20.31
C GLU A 233 10.02 27.56 20.15
N ILE A 234 11.12 27.78 19.41
CA ILE A 234 12.14 26.77 19.17
C ILE A 234 13.37 27.11 20.02
N GLU A 235 13.75 26.20 20.90
CA GLU A 235 14.92 26.30 21.76
C GLU A 235 15.87 25.13 21.47
N ARG A 236 17.10 25.43 21.03
CA ARG A 236 18.14 24.41 20.92
C ARG A 236 18.74 24.13 22.29
N LYS A 237 18.58 22.91 22.78
CA LYS A 237 19.13 22.50 24.08
C LYS A 237 19.53 21.03 24.13
N LYS A 238 20.42 20.70 25.06
CA LYS A 238 20.72 19.32 25.42
C LYS A 238 19.80 18.89 26.54
N MET A 239 19.12 17.76 26.37
CA MET A 239 18.21 17.23 27.37
C MET A 239 18.10 15.70 27.27
N ASN A 240 17.54 15.10 28.33
CA ASN A 240 17.12 13.71 28.30
C ASN A 240 15.81 13.59 27.53
N ILE A 241 15.76 12.68 26.58
CA ILE A 241 14.60 12.41 25.75
C ILE A 241 14.11 11.00 26.09
N PRO A 242 12.87 10.83 26.59
CA PRO A 242 12.31 9.52 26.79
C PRO A 242 12.04 8.84 25.44
N ILE A 243 12.57 7.63 25.28
CA ILE A 243 12.37 6.79 24.11
C ILE A 243 11.90 5.41 24.58
N GLU A 244 10.68 5.06 24.20
CA GLU A 244 10.12 3.71 24.34
C GLU A 244 10.59 2.88 23.14
N HIS A 245 11.72 2.20 23.30
CA HIS A 245 12.43 1.51 22.21
C HIS A 245 11.63 0.36 21.62
N THR A 246 10.80 -0.31 22.42
CA THR A 246 10.02 -1.48 22.01
C THR A 246 8.55 -1.18 21.70
N ASP A 247 8.16 0.09 21.52
CA ASP A 247 6.75 0.47 21.25
C ASP A 247 6.21 -0.25 20.00
N GLY A 248 5.43 -1.31 20.25
CA GLY A 248 4.82 -2.16 19.23
C GLY A 248 5.63 -3.38 18.81
N CYS A 249 6.81 -3.66 19.38
CA CYS A 249 7.67 -4.79 19.00
C CYS A 249 7.83 -5.83 20.13
N GLY A 250 7.55 -7.09 19.82
CA GLY A 250 7.75 -8.25 20.70
C GLY A 250 8.69 -9.28 20.08
N MET A 251 8.96 -10.35 20.82
CA MET A 251 9.86 -11.44 20.42
C MET A 251 9.10 -12.75 20.21
N ILE A 252 9.61 -13.58 19.30
CA ILE A 252 9.14 -14.94 19.05
C ILE A 252 10.34 -15.88 18.91
N LEU A 253 10.23 -17.12 19.38
CA LEU A 253 11.31 -18.10 19.20
C LEU A 253 11.54 -18.43 17.72
N GLU A 254 12.81 -18.65 17.39
CA GLU A 254 13.26 -19.10 16.05
C GLU A 254 12.56 -20.39 15.61
N SER A 255 12.27 -21.28 16.57
CA SER A 255 11.57 -22.55 16.32
C SER A 255 10.12 -22.38 15.87
N VAL A 256 9.52 -21.21 16.09
CA VAL A 256 8.13 -20.88 15.72
C VAL A 256 8.05 -20.01 14.46
N SER A 257 9.04 -19.15 14.24
CA SER A 257 9.17 -18.32 13.03
C SER A 257 10.62 -17.95 12.78
N ASP A 258 11.06 -18.04 11.53
CA ASP A 258 12.38 -17.62 11.04
C ASP A 258 12.37 -16.19 10.50
N LYS A 259 11.19 -15.58 10.37
CA LYS A 259 11.00 -14.22 9.85
C LYS A 259 10.17 -13.34 10.77
N ALA A 260 10.47 -12.04 10.74
CA ALA A 260 9.64 -11.04 11.37
C ALA A 260 8.31 -10.87 10.63
N PHE A 261 7.22 -10.68 11.36
CA PHE A 261 5.90 -10.41 10.78
C PHE A 261 5.04 -9.59 11.74
N MET A 262 4.06 -8.87 11.22
CA MET A 262 3.09 -8.17 12.06
C MET A 262 1.99 -9.15 12.50
N CYS A 263 1.58 -9.08 13.76
CA CYS A 263 0.50 -9.89 14.31
C CYS A 263 -0.77 -9.08 14.58
N ARG A 264 -1.92 -9.77 14.56
CA ARG A 264 -3.23 -9.25 14.95
C ARG A 264 -3.99 -10.29 15.76
N LEU A 265 -4.36 -9.93 16.98
CA LEU A 265 -5.36 -10.62 17.78
C LEU A 265 -6.41 -9.56 18.22
N PRO A 266 -7.55 -9.94 18.81
CA PRO A 266 -8.43 -8.96 19.43
C PRO A 266 -7.66 -8.03 20.38
N PHE A 267 -7.58 -6.75 20.02
CA PHE A 267 -6.84 -5.73 20.76
C PHE A 267 -5.31 -5.93 20.93
N VAL A 268 -4.69 -6.87 20.22
CA VAL A 268 -3.22 -6.97 20.14
C VAL A 268 -2.75 -6.65 18.72
N LYS A 269 -1.81 -5.73 18.60
CA LYS A 269 -1.18 -5.34 17.33
C LYS A 269 0.31 -5.01 17.57
N GLY A 270 1.17 -5.57 16.72
CA GLY A 270 2.55 -5.10 16.60
C GLY A 270 3.38 -5.98 15.67
N LEU A 271 4.69 -5.80 15.73
CA LEU A 271 5.70 -6.64 15.09
C LEU A 271 6.17 -7.75 16.05
N LEU A 272 6.27 -8.98 15.56
CA LEU A 272 6.99 -10.05 16.25
C LEU A 272 8.27 -10.35 15.49
N VAL A 273 9.39 -10.36 16.20
CA VAL A 273 10.72 -10.56 15.64
C VAL A 273 11.31 -11.86 16.19
N PRO A 274 11.73 -12.80 15.33
CA PRO A 274 12.52 -13.95 15.73
C PRO A 274 13.77 -13.52 16.49
N PHE A 275 13.90 -13.98 17.74
CA PHE A 275 15.05 -13.67 18.58
C PHE A 275 15.32 -14.84 19.55
N PRO A 276 16.58 -15.30 19.68
CA PRO A 276 16.93 -16.45 20.54
C PRO A 276 17.01 -16.07 22.02
N TYR A 277 15.91 -15.57 22.60
CA TYR A 277 15.86 -15.18 24.01
C TYR A 277 16.00 -16.39 24.96
N ASP A 278 15.73 -17.60 24.48
CA ASP A 278 15.97 -18.85 25.20
C ASP A 278 17.48 -19.12 25.38
N LYS A 279 18.28 -18.91 24.32
CA LYS A 279 19.74 -18.99 24.39
C LYS A 279 20.31 -17.90 25.29
N PHE A 280 19.76 -16.67 25.20
CA PHE A 280 20.13 -15.57 26.10
C PHE A 280 19.89 -15.94 27.57
N ALA A 281 18.71 -16.49 27.87
CA ALA A 281 18.35 -16.94 29.20
C ALA A 281 19.27 -18.05 29.72
N GLU A 282 19.66 -18.99 28.84
CA GLU A 282 20.59 -20.07 29.17
C GLU A 282 22.00 -19.56 29.47
N GLU A 283 22.56 -18.70 28.62
CA GLU A 283 23.89 -18.11 28.81
C GLU A 283 24.00 -17.31 30.11
N ASN A 284 22.90 -16.68 30.53
CA ASN A 284 22.85 -15.88 31.75
C ASN A 284 22.25 -16.62 32.96
N LYS A 285 21.82 -17.88 32.81
CA LYS A 285 21.12 -18.67 33.83
C LYS A 285 19.92 -17.94 34.46
N SER A 286 19.19 -17.17 33.66
CA SER A 286 18.00 -16.41 34.10
C SER A 286 16.83 -16.67 33.17
N TYR A 287 15.80 -17.35 33.68
CA TYR A 287 14.65 -17.82 32.90
C TYR A 287 13.33 -17.17 33.30
N VAL A 288 13.32 -16.38 34.38
CA VAL A 288 12.11 -15.80 34.95
C VAL A 288 11.92 -14.38 34.45
N VAL A 289 10.73 -14.08 33.95
CA VAL A 289 10.32 -12.73 33.51
C VAL A 289 9.01 -12.34 34.18
N LYS A 290 8.84 -11.05 34.43
CA LYS A 290 7.64 -10.49 35.05
C LYS A 290 6.72 -9.87 34.00
N ASP A 291 5.46 -10.27 33.99
CA ASP A 291 4.45 -9.70 33.09
C ASP A 291 3.97 -8.32 33.56
N ILE A 292 3.16 -7.65 32.74
CA ILE A 292 2.64 -6.29 33.03
C ILE A 292 1.70 -6.22 34.24
N TYR A 293 1.21 -7.37 34.75
CA TYR A 293 0.34 -7.47 35.93
C TYR A 293 1.12 -7.94 37.17
N GLY A 294 2.40 -8.23 37.00
CA GLY A 294 3.33 -8.57 38.06
C GLY A 294 3.48 -10.06 38.32
N LYS A 295 2.89 -10.94 37.51
CA LYS A 295 3.11 -12.39 37.60
C LYS A 295 4.46 -12.75 37.00
N GLU A 296 5.19 -13.64 37.68
CA GLU A 296 6.42 -14.23 37.19
C GLU A 296 6.15 -15.47 36.34
N TRP A 297 6.90 -15.60 35.25
CA TRP A 297 6.83 -16.68 34.28
C TRP A 297 8.23 -17.23 34.02
N ASP A 298 8.40 -18.54 34.12
CA ASP A 298 9.63 -19.23 33.76
C ASP A 298 9.52 -19.68 32.31
N ILE A 299 10.25 -19.02 31.41
CA ILE A 299 10.06 -19.20 29.96
C ILE A 299 10.25 -20.66 29.51
N LYS A 300 11.03 -21.46 30.25
CA LYS A 300 11.29 -22.87 29.93
C LYS A 300 10.23 -23.78 30.53
N LYS A 301 9.88 -23.61 31.81
CA LYS A 301 8.86 -24.44 32.48
C LYS A 301 7.47 -24.18 31.92
N ASP A 302 7.14 -22.90 31.69
CA ASP A 302 5.85 -22.46 31.15
C ASP A 302 5.80 -22.57 29.61
N LYS A 303 6.91 -22.95 28.96
CA LYS A 303 7.03 -23.16 27.50
C LYS A 303 6.62 -21.91 26.71
N ILE A 304 7.16 -20.76 27.09
CA ILE A 304 6.86 -19.47 26.47
C ILE A 304 7.59 -19.35 25.13
N GLU A 305 6.79 -19.25 24.07
CA GLU A 305 7.24 -19.14 22.68
C GLU A 305 7.14 -17.71 22.13
N ILE A 306 6.33 -16.86 22.77
CA ILE A 306 6.04 -15.50 22.32
C ILE A 306 6.04 -14.55 23.52
N ILE A 307 6.76 -13.44 23.39
CA ILE A 307 6.77 -12.34 24.35
C ILE A 307 6.23 -11.10 23.64
N PHE A 308 4.99 -10.74 23.96
CA PHE A 308 4.42 -9.46 23.54
C PHE A 308 4.85 -8.34 24.49
N THR A 309 4.84 -7.10 24.01
CA THR A 309 5.02 -5.92 24.87
C THR A 309 3.68 -5.28 25.24
N LYS A 310 3.68 -4.50 26.32
CA LYS A 310 2.50 -3.76 26.82
C LYS A 310 1.91 -2.86 25.75
N SER A 311 2.76 -2.16 25.02
CA SER A 311 2.42 -1.32 23.88
C SER A 311 1.69 -2.10 22.78
N GLN A 312 1.94 -3.40 22.60
CA GLN A 312 1.20 -4.24 21.64
C GLN A 312 -0.22 -4.57 22.11
N PHE A 313 -0.45 -4.71 23.42
CA PHE A 313 -1.75 -5.06 24.00
C PHE A 313 -2.60 -3.81 24.28
N LYS A 314 -3.25 -3.30 23.24
CA LYS A 314 -3.90 -1.97 23.20
C LYS A 314 -5.02 -1.76 24.23
N MET A 315 -5.66 -2.83 24.70
CA MET A 315 -6.75 -2.80 25.69
C MET A 315 -6.38 -3.44 27.04
N HIS A 316 -5.08 -3.58 27.35
CA HIS A 316 -4.60 -4.30 28.54
C HIS A 316 -5.30 -3.84 29.84
N LYS A 317 -5.45 -2.52 30.05
CA LYS A 317 -6.02 -1.96 31.30
C LYS A 317 -7.46 -2.38 31.63
N TYR A 318 -8.17 -3.01 30.70
CA TYR A 318 -9.55 -3.45 30.92
C TYR A 318 -9.67 -4.92 31.29
N TYR A 319 -8.59 -5.68 31.23
CA TYR A 319 -8.55 -7.07 31.70
C TYR A 319 -8.00 -7.11 33.14
N ASN A 320 -8.38 -8.14 33.89
CA ASN A 320 -7.92 -8.27 35.28
C ASN A 320 -6.45 -8.67 35.35
N ASP A 321 -6.05 -9.62 34.50
CA ASP A 321 -4.68 -10.07 34.32
C ASP A 321 -4.52 -10.69 32.91
N TRP A 322 -3.32 -11.21 32.60
CA TRP A 322 -3.10 -11.88 31.32
C TRP A 322 -3.90 -13.19 31.19
N LYS A 323 -4.12 -13.91 32.29
CA LYS A 323 -4.84 -15.18 32.29
C LYS A 323 -6.33 -14.99 31.98
N ASP A 324 -6.94 -13.88 32.40
CA ASP A 324 -8.28 -13.46 32.02
C ASP A 324 -8.38 -13.34 30.49
N TYR A 325 -7.47 -12.58 29.86
CA TYR A 325 -7.42 -12.47 28.40
C TYR A 325 -7.21 -13.84 27.72
N GLN A 326 -6.24 -14.65 28.17
CA GLN A 326 -6.00 -16.00 27.62
C GLN A 326 -7.26 -16.88 27.70
N SER A 327 -7.95 -16.86 28.84
CA SER A 327 -9.15 -17.67 29.08
C SER A 327 -10.32 -17.23 28.21
N ARG A 328 -10.54 -15.91 28.07
CA ARG A 328 -11.56 -15.36 27.16
C ARG A 328 -11.23 -15.68 25.70
N PHE A 329 -9.95 -15.61 25.32
CA PHE A 329 -9.50 -15.91 23.96
C PHE A 329 -9.90 -17.33 23.54
N ILE A 330 -9.65 -18.31 24.42
CA ILE A 330 -10.03 -19.71 24.21
C ILE A 330 -11.55 -19.87 24.24
N LYS A 331 -12.22 -19.33 25.28
CA LYS A 331 -13.67 -19.45 25.48
C LYS A 331 -14.48 -18.95 24.29
N PHE A 332 -14.04 -17.85 23.66
CA PHE A 332 -14.75 -17.21 22.55
C PHE A 332 -14.21 -17.58 21.17
N ASN A 333 -13.32 -18.57 21.10
CA ASN A 333 -12.71 -19.05 19.86
C ASN A 333 -12.11 -17.92 19.01
N CYS A 334 -11.39 -17.01 19.69
CA CYS A 334 -10.73 -15.88 19.05
C CYS A 334 -9.64 -16.35 18.08
N GLN A 335 -9.39 -15.57 17.04
CA GLN A 335 -8.35 -15.88 16.04
C GLN A 335 -7.14 -14.97 16.19
N ALA A 336 -5.96 -15.54 15.98
CA ALA A 336 -4.74 -14.80 15.69
C ALA A 336 -4.51 -14.75 14.18
N ALA A 337 -3.86 -13.68 13.71
CA ALA A 337 -3.57 -13.48 12.31
C ALA A 337 -2.17 -12.89 12.11
N ARG A 338 -1.55 -13.22 10.96
CA ARG A 338 -0.26 -12.72 10.51
C ARG A 338 -0.43 -11.86 9.26
N LEU A 339 0.38 -10.83 9.13
CA LEU A 339 0.44 -9.98 7.93
C LEU A 339 1.81 -9.33 7.81
N ASN A 340 2.12 -8.84 6.61
CA ASN A 340 3.38 -8.16 6.31
C ASN A 340 4.61 -8.94 6.84
N GLU A 341 4.84 -10.14 6.32
CA GLU A 341 6.06 -10.89 6.62
C GLU A 341 7.30 -10.18 6.04
N GLU A 342 8.46 -10.42 6.63
CA GLU A 342 9.74 -9.93 6.14
C GLU A 342 9.98 -10.37 4.69
N ASP A 343 10.20 -9.39 3.82
CA ASP A 343 10.51 -9.59 2.40
C ASP A 343 11.37 -8.44 1.89
N VAL A 344 12.56 -8.79 1.40
CA VAL A 344 13.61 -7.87 0.93
C VAL A 344 13.90 -8.04 -0.57
N SER A 345 13.08 -8.81 -1.28
CA SER A 345 13.32 -9.12 -2.69
C SER A 345 13.08 -7.93 -3.62
N LEU A 346 12.29 -6.94 -3.19
CA LEU A 346 11.85 -5.84 -4.05
C LEU A 346 12.92 -4.75 -4.21
N ASP A 347 12.94 -4.17 -5.40
CA ASP A 347 13.71 -2.96 -5.70
C ASP A 347 13.18 -1.77 -4.89
N SER A 348 14.10 -0.91 -4.46
CA SER A 348 13.78 0.30 -3.72
C SER A 348 13.81 1.53 -4.61
N TYR A 349 12.86 2.44 -4.35
CA TYR A 349 12.74 3.71 -5.03
C TYR A 349 12.76 4.84 -4.03
N LEU A 350 13.42 5.94 -4.39
CA LEU A 350 13.32 7.20 -3.68
C LEU A 350 11.93 7.84 -3.87
N ASN A 351 11.65 8.82 -3.02
CA ASN A 351 10.50 9.71 -3.12
C ASN A 351 11.02 11.16 -3.23
N TYR A 352 10.34 12.02 -3.98
CA TYR A 352 10.67 13.45 -4.08
C TYR A 352 10.84 14.13 -2.73
N GLN A 353 10.13 13.68 -1.70
CA GLN A 353 10.22 14.25 -0.36
C GLN A 353 11.60 14.05 0.27
N MET A 354 12.26 12.92 -0.01
CA MET A 354 13.62 12.63 0.48
C MET A 354 14.68 13.40 -0.31
N LEU A 355 14.43 13.70 -1.59
CA LEU A 355 15.38 14.44 -2.42
C LEU A 355 15.25 15.97 -2.28
N GLN A 356 14.03 16.48 -2.09
CA GLN A 356 13.78 17.94 -2.01
C GLN A 356 14.43 18.59 -0.78
N SER A 357 14.71 17.82 0.28
CA SER A 357 15.35 18.26 1.52
C SER A 357 16.87 18.40 1.39
N LEU A 358 17.47 17.78 0.37
CA LEU A 358 18.89 17.81 0.02
C LEU A 358 19.20 18.99 -0.93
N THR A 359 19.01 20.20 -0.42
CA THR A 359 18.91 21.44 -1.21
C THR A 359 20.13 21.82 -2.06
N ASP A 360 21.31 21.27 -1.78
CA ASP A 360 22.58 21.65 -2.41
C ASP A 360 23.10 20.64 -3.46
N MET A 361 22.34 19.60 -3.82
CA MET A 361 22.83 18.55 -4.73
C MET A 361 23.22 19.11 -6.11
N SER A 362 24.33 18.67 -6.69
CA SER A 362 24.75 19.11 -8.03
C SER A 362 24.00 18.37 -9.15
N ASP A 363 24.07 18.88 -10.38
CA ASP A 363 23.48 18.19 -11.55
C ASP A 363 24.20 16.86 -11.83
N GLU A 364 25.51 16.79 -11.58
CA GLU A 364 26.30 15.56 -11.68
C GLU A 364 25.85 14.53 -10.64
N GLU A 365 25.63 14.95 -9.39
CA GLU A 365 25.11 14.06 -8.34
C GLU A 365 23.71 13.54 -8.71
N LEU A 366 22.83 14.41 -9.21
CA LEU A 366 21.49 14.03 -9.69
C LEU A 366 21.55 13.06 -10.88
N GLN A 367 22.49 13.26 -11.80
CA GLN A 367 22.72 12.36 -12.93
C GLN A 367 23.17 10.98 -12.45
N ILE A 368 24.13 10.92 -11.52
CA ILE A 368 24.66 9.65 -10.97
C ILE A 368 23.54 8.84 -10.33
N ILE A 369 22.77 9.42 -9.39
CA ILE A 369 21.73 8.68 -8.65
C ILE A 369 20.55 8.26 -9.53
N SER A 370 20.34 8.93 -10.67
CA SER A 370 19.23 8.61 -11.59
C SER A 370 19.66 7.76 -12.79
N GLN A 371 20.96 7.46 -12.93
CA GLN A 371 21.55 6.87 -14.13
C GLN A 371 20.92 5.51 -14.49
N GLU A 372 20.74 4.60 -13.53
CA GLU A 372 20.13 3.28 -13.80
C GLU A 372 18.73 3.42 -14.42
N THR A 373 17.93 4.35 -13.88
CA THR A 373 16.58 4.60 -14.39
C THR A 373 16.61 5.30 -15.76
N ILE A 374 17.58 6.18 -16.01
CA ILE A 374 17.80 6.80 -17.32
C ILE A 374 18.15 5.75 -18.37
N ASP A 375 19.05 4.82 -18.04
CA ASP A 375 19.46 3.75 -18.95
C ASP A 375 18.30 2.84 -19.31
N ASP A 376 17.41 2.55 -18.36
CA ASP A 376 16.18 1.81 -18.61
C ASP A 376 15.22 2.57 -19.54
N ILE A 377 15.04 3.87 -19.33
CA ILE A 377 14.20 4.74 -20.18
C ILE A 377 14.75 4.82 -21.62
N ILE A 378 16.07 4.71 -21.80
CA ILE A 378 16.73 4.76 -23.11
C ILE A 378 16.62 3.40 -23.80
N ARG A 379 16.92 2.30 -23.10
CA ARG A 379 16.98 0.94 -23.66
C ARG A 379 15.62 0.28 -23.86
N VAL A 380 14.57 0.77 -23.20
CA VAL A 380 13.22 0.21 -23.31
C VAL A 380 12.73 0.16 -24.77
N GLY A 381 12.49 -1.06 -25.25
CA GLY A 381 12.01 -1.35 -26.62
C GLY A 381 13.06 -1.92 -27.57
N SER A 382 14.34 -1.93 -27.21
CA SER A 382 15.41 -2.47 -28.05
C SER A 382 16.20 -3.63 -27.44
N ASP A 383 15.90 -3.97 -26.19
CA ASP A 383 16.59 -4.99 -25.40
C ASP A 383 15.55 -5.91 -24.72
N GLU A 384 15.68 -7.22 -24.95
CA GLU A 384 14.71 -8.22 -24.48
C GLU A 384 14.61 -8.26 -22.96
N GLU A 385 15.77 -8.35 -22.28
CA GLU A 385 15.87 -8.46 -20.82
C GLU A 385 15.28 -7.22 -20.15
N THR A 386 15.63 -6.02 -20.63
CA THR A 386 15.07 -4.75 -20.15
C THR A 386 13.56 -4.70 -20.37
N MET A 387 13.04 -5.19 -21.50
CA MET A 387 11.60 -5.23 -21.77
C MET A 387 10.86 -6.19 -20.82
N LEU A 388 11.38 -7.40 -20.59
CA LEU A 388 10.81 -8.36 -19.65
C LEU A 388 10.85 -7.81 -18.21
N ARG A 389 11.99 -7.25 -17.78
CA ARG A 389 12.14 -6.65 -16.44
C ARG A 389 11.19 -5.48 -16.21
N ILE A 390 11.07 -4.54 -17.16
CA ILE A 390 10.14 -3.40 -17.05
C ILE A 390 8.67 -3.86 -17.01
N LEU A 391 8.35 -4.95 -17.72
CA LEU A 391 7.03 -5.57 -17.68
C LEU A 391 6.82 -6.39 -16.40
N GLY A 392 7.86 -6.71 -15.65
CA GLY A 392 7.82 -7.56 -14.46
C GLY A 392 7.64 -9.04 -14.80
N ALA A 393 8.14 -9.46 -15.96
CA ALA A 393 8.13 -10.84 -16.45
C ALA A 393 9.49 -11.52 -16.21
N THR A 394 10.04 -11.39 -15.00
CA THR A 394 11.33 -11.96 -14.58
C THR A 394 11.15 -12.80 -13.31
N GLU A 395 12.06 -13.74 -13.06
CA GLU A 395 12.00 -14.66 -11.90
C GLU A 395 11.83 -13.93 -10.56
N ASP A 396 12.46 -12.76 -10.39
CA ASP A 396 12.36 -11.92 -9.19
C ASP A 396 10.93 -11.48 -8.86
N ASN A 397 10.08 -11.31 -9.88
CA ASN A 397 8.67 -11.04 -9.66
C ASN A 397 7.95 -12.34 -9.27
N ARG A 398 7.82 -12.57 -7.97
CA ARG A 398 7.06 -13.69 -7.41
C ARG A 398 5.55 -13.62 -7.71
N TYR A 399 5.03 -12.44 -8.07
CA TYR A 399 3.59 -12.17 -8.24
C TYR A 399 3.26 -11.75 -9.68
N LYS A 400 3.59 -12.60 -10.65
CA LYS A 400 3.27 -12.37 -12.06
C LYS A 400 1.79 -12.58 -12.33
N ASN A 401 1.16 -11.61 -12.99
CA ASN A 401 -0.13 -11.83 -13.63
C ASN A 401 0.03 -12.75 -14.86
N LEU A 402 -1.09 -13.24 -15.40
CA LEU A 402 -1.10 -14.22 -16.48
C LEU A 402 -0.42 -13.72 -17.77
N PHE A 403 -0.50 -12.42 -18.05
CA PHE A 403 0.21 -11.80 -19.16
C PHE A 403 1.74 -11.80 -18.94
N GLN A 404 2.20 -11.47 -17.73
CA GLN A 404 3.62 -11.52 -17.35
C GLN A 404 4.17 -12.94 -17.35
N GLN A 405 3.40 -13.92 -16.85
CA GLN A 405 3.78 -15.34 -16.92
C GLN A 405 3.89 -15.81 -18.37
N SER A 406 2.95 -15.41 -19.23
CA SER A 406 3.00 -15.75 -20.65
C SER A 406 4.18 -15.10 -21.38
N LEU A 407 4.57 -13.88 -21.02
CA LEU A 407 5.76 -13.21 -21.55
C LEU A 407 7.06 -13.90 -21.13
N GLU A 408 7.15 -14.37 -19.89
CA GLU A 408 8.30 -15.14 -19.39
C GLU A 408 8.42 -16.49 -20.12
N ILE A 409 7.29 -17.13 -20.42
CA ILE A 409 7.24 -18.42 -21.13
C ILE A 409 7.47 -18.26 -22.65
N TYR A 410 6.99 -17.16 -23.24
CA TYR A 410 7.02 -16.89 -24.68
C TYR A 410 7.42 -15.42 -24.99
N PRO A 411 8.71 -15.08 -24.89
CA PRO A 411 9.20 -13.72 -25.08
C PRO A 411 8.88 -13.12 -26.47
N GLU A 412 8.64 -13.93 -27.50
CA GLU A 412 8.17 -13.50 -28.83
C GLU A 412 6.95 -12.59 -28.74
N LEU A 413 6.07 -12.78 -27.74
CA LEU A 413 4.87 -11.98 -27.47
C LEU A 413 5.18 -10.49 -27.25
N LEU A 414 6.43 -10.13 -26.90
CA LEU A 414 6.90 -8.74 -26.85
C LEU A 414 6.74 -7.99 -28.18
N ASN A 415 6.71 -8.72 -29.29
CA ASN A 415 6.56 -8.14 -30.63
C ASN A 415 5.12 -7.77 -30.98
N ASP A 416 4.13 -8.23 -30.21
CA ASP A 416 2.70 -7.93 -30.43
C ASP A 416 2.37 -6.44 -30.20
N ALA A 417 1.32 -5.96 -30.87
CA ALA A 417 0.82 -4.61 -30.74
C ALA A 417 0.41 -4.25 -29.29
N HIS A 418 -0.13 -5.21 -28.53
CA HIS A 418 -0.52 -4.99 -27.14
C HIS A 418 0.69 -4.82 -26.22
N ALA A 419 1.67 -5.73 -26.30
CA ALA A 419 2.90 -5.64 -25.52
C ALA A 419 3.61 -4.29 -25.76
N LYS A 420 3.71 -3.86 -27.02
CA LYS A 420 4.27 -2.55 -27.38
C LYS A 420 3.52 -1.37 -26.77
N GLU A 421 2.18 -1.41 -26.68
CA GLU A 421 1.41 -0.37 -25.98
C GLU A 421 1.61 -0.39 -24.47
N VAL A 422 1.67 -1.58 -23.85
CA VAL A 422 1.96 -1.72 -22.41
C VAL A 422 3.34 -1.13 -22.10
N ILE A 423 4.35 -1.41 -22.95
CA ILE A 423 5.71 -0.86 -22.82
C ILE A 423 5.72 0.67 -22.98
N LYS A 424 5.00 1.22 -23.97
CA LYS A 424 4.86 2.69 -24.11
C LYS A 424 4.25 3.33 -22.88
N ALA A 425 3.19 2.72 -22.34
CA ALA A 425 2.53 3.21 -21.12
C ALA A 425 3.48 3.14 -19.90
N LYS A 426 4.24 2.04 -19.77
CA LYS A 426 5.26 1.87 -18.73
C LYS A 426 6.37 2.90 -18.84
N LYS A 427 6.97 3.10 -20.02
CA LYS A 427 7.96 4.16 -20.25
C LYS A 427 7.42 5.53 -19.86
N LYS A 428 6.20 5.87 -20.29
CA LYS A 428 5.59 7.15 -19.94
C LYS A 428 5.45 7.31 -18.42
N SER A 429 5.10 6.24 -17.71
CA SER A 429 5.06 6.24 -16.24
C SER A 429 6.46 6.38 -15.63
N MET A 430 7.47 5.69 -16.16
CA MET A 430 8.86 5.78 -15.68
C MET A 430 9.43 7.17 -15.85
N VAL A 431 9.26 7.80 -17.01
CA VAL A 431 9.70 9.19 -17.24
C VAL A 431 8.98 10.14 -16.29
N ARG A 432 7.66 9.96 -16.09
CA ARG A 432 6.89 10.78 -15.15
C ARG A 432 7.39 10.60 -13.71
N ASP A 433 7.58 9.36 -13.27
CA ASP A 433 8.03 9.04 -11.92
C ASP A 433 9.47 9.54 -11.70
N ALA A 434 10.39 9.35 -12.65
CA ALA A 434 11.76 9.86 -12.58
C ALA A 434 11.81 11.39 -12.52
N LYS A 435 11.01 12.11 -13.32
CA LYS A 435 10.85 13.58 -13.23
C LYS A 435 10.21 14.05 -11.91
N ALA A 436 9.59 13.13 -11.18
CA ALA A 436 9.08 13.34 -9.83
C ALA A 436 10.03 12.74 -8.77
N ALA A 437 11.32 12.61 -9.07
CA ALA A 437 12.34 12.07 -8.15
C ALA A 437 12.00 10.69 -7.55
N LYS A 438 11.32 9.86 -8.36
CA LYS A 438 11.01 8.47 -8.04
C LYS A 438 11.72 7.56 -9.04
N PHE A 439 12.99 7.32 -8.77
CA PHE A 439 13.85 6.40 -9.51
C PHE A 439 14.48 5.38 -8.56
N LYS A 440 15.00 4.31 -9.14
CA LYS A 440 15.62 3.20 -8.40
C LYS A 440 16.89 3.68 -7.70
N ILE A 441 17.14 3.15 -6.51
CA ILE A 441 18.32 3.48 -5.68
C ILE A 441 18.89 2.21 -5.06
N ASN A 442 20.20 2.21 -4.79
CA ASN A 442 20.83 1.14 -4.01
C ASN A 442 20.37 1.20 -2.56
N GLY A 443 19.29 0.48 -2.25
CA GLY A 443 18.74 0.39 -0.90
C GLY A 443 17.65 -0.66 -0.77
N LYS A 444 17.23 -0.93 0.47
CA LYS A 444 16.21 -1.94 0.80
C LYS A 444 15.22 -1.40 1.84
N TYR A 445 13.94 -1.69 1.63
CA TYR A 445 12.90 -1.46 2.64
C TYR A 445 12.89 -2.64 3.62
N THR A 446 13.23 -2.37 4.88
CA THR A 446 13.27 -3.40 5.94
C THR A 446 12.50 -2.93 7.16
N PHE A 447 12.10 -3.85 8.04
CA PHE A 447 11.51 -3.48 9.32
C PHE A 447 12.52 -2.74 10.18
N ILE A 448 12.04 -1.74 10.91
CA ILE A 448 12.81 -1.10 11.97
C ILE A 448 12.61 -1.91 13.24
N ILE A 449 13.72 -2.35 13.85
CA ILE A 449 13.72 -3.24 15.00
C ILE A 449 14.58 -2.58 16.10
N PRO A 450 14.18 -2.64 17.38
CA PRO A 450 15.04 -2.17 18.46
C PRO A 450 16.17 -3.16 18.76
N ASP A 451 17.14 -2.75 19.58
CA ASP A 451 18.11 -3.67 20.15
C ASP A 451 17.43 -4.68 21.10
N LEU A 452 17.03 -5.83 20.55
CA LEU A 452 16.34 -6.89 21.30
C LEU A 452 17.26 -7.60 22.31
N PHE A 453 18.58 -7.46 22.17
CA PHE A 453 19.53 -7.92 23.18
C PHE A 453 19.45 -7.03 24.42
N ALA A 454 19.44 -5.71 24.25
CA ALA A 454 19.17 -4.77 25.34
C ALA A 454 17.82 -5.03 26.01
N PHE A 455 16.80 -5.39 25.22
CA PHE A 455 15.50 -5.76 25.76
C PHE A 455 15.56 -7.04 26.63
N CYS A 456 16.32 -8.06 26.21
CA CYS A 456 16.55 -9.23 27.03
C CYS A 456 17.33 -8.92 28.32
N GLU A 457 18.33 -8.03 28.28
CA GLU A 457 19.02 -7.57 29.49
C GLU A 457 18.06 -6.90 30.48
N PHE A 458 17.10 -6.11 29.98
CA PHE A 458 16.06 -5.51 30.80
C PHE A 458 15.14 -6.56 31.43
N LEU A 459 14.62 -7.49 30.61
CA LEU A 459 13.64 -8.49 31.06
C LEU A 459 14.22 -9.56 31.98
N PHE A 460 15.32 -10.19 31.56
CA PHE A 460 15.88 -11.36 32.24
C PHE A 460 16.90 -11.00 33.31
N LEU A 461 17.61 -9.88 33.17
CA LEU A 461 18.64 -9.47 34.14
C LEU A 461 18.19 -8.31 35.04
N GLY A 462 16.99 -7.76 34.82
CA GLY A 462 16.44 -6.65 35.61
C GLY A 462 17.23 -5.35 35.49
N ARG A 463 18.00 -5.17 34.39
CA ARG A 463 18.83 -3.97 34.19
C ARG A 463 17.96 -2.81 33.72
N THR A 464 17.79 -1.80 34.56
CA THR A 464 17.07 -0.56 34.20
C THR A 464 17.79 0.26 33.14
N ASN A 465 19.12 0.16 33.07
CA ASN A 465 19.95 0.74 32.02
C ASN A 465 20.71 -0.39 31.30
N PRO A 466 20.07 -1.07 30.32
CA PRO A 466 20.74 -2.12 29.56
C PRO A 466 21.93 -1.55 28.76
N LYS A 467 22.85 -2.43 28.39
CA LYS A 467 24.03 -2.12 27.57
C LYS A 467 23.73 -2.25 26.07
N GLY A 468 22.95 -3.25 25.68
CA GLY A 468 22.75 -3.59 24.28
C GLY A 468 24.03 -3.97 23.55
N LEU A 469 23.92 -4.08 22.23
CA LEU A 469 25.02 -4.38 21.31
C LEU A 469 25.39 -3.21 20.39
N LEU A 470 24.52 -2.20 20.28
CA LEU A 470 24.70 -1.05 19.38
C LEU A 470 24.98 0.24 20.17
N LYS A 471 26.02 0.99 19.79
CA LYS A 471 26.34 2.31 20.37
C LYS A 471 25.53 3.43 19.73
N ASP A 472 25.61 4.63 20.30
CA ASP A 472 25.05 5.83 19.67
C ASP A 472 25.58 5.98 18.23
N LYS A 473 24.65 6.25 17.31
CA LYS A 473 24.86 6.35 15.86
C LYS A 473 25.29 5.07 15.14
N GLU A 474 25.20 3.92 15.80
CA GLU A 474 25.35 2.60 15.17
C GLU A 474 23.99 1.96 14.87
N ILE A 475 23.94 1.23 13.75
CA ILE A 475 22.83 0.33 13.39
C ILE A 475 23.40 -1.02 12.99
N TYR A 476 22.57 -2.05 13.00
CA TYR A 476 22.89 -3.34 12.39
C TYR A 476 21.87 -3.68 11.31
N CYS A 477 22.35 -3.94 10.10
CA CYS A 477 21.55 -4.47 9.01
C CYS A 477 22.37 -5.46 8.20
N SER A 478 22.00 -6.74 8.27
CA SER A 478 22.73 -7.85 7.61
C SER A 478 22.67 -7.84 6.08
N LEU A 479 21.94 -6.88 5.48
CA LEU A 479 21.84 -6.72 4.03
C LEU A 479 22.97 -5.86 3.43
N PHE A 480 23.75 -5.18 4.27
CA PHE A 480 24.76 -4.24 3.84
C PHE A 480 26.07 -4.47 4.59
N ASP A 481 27.18 -4.08 3.97
CA ASP A 481 28.50 -4.13 4.58
C ASP A 481 28.68 -3.06 5.67
N ASN A 482 29.86 -3.03 6.28
CA ASN A 482 30.26 -2.06 7.30
C ASN A 482 30.51 -0.65 6.72
N ILE A 483 29.47 -0.04 6.18
CA ILE A 483 29.48 1.29 5.55
C ILE A 483 28.49 2.23 6.27
N LYS A 484 28.55 3.51 5.93
CA LYS A 484 27.51 4.45 6.34
C LYS A 484 26.26 4.24 5.50
N LEU A 485 25.12 4.21 6.16
CA LEU A 485 23.82 4.05 5.53
C LEU A 485 22.93 5.23 5.91
N ASP A 486 22.06 5.64 5.00
CA ASP A 486 21.00 6.61 5.28
C ASP A 486 19.67 5.88 5.47
N CYS A 487 19.15 5.92 6.69
CA CYS A 487 17.83 5.37 7.00
C CYS A 487 16.77 6.44 6.75
N LEU A 488 15.83 6.14 5.86
CA LEU A 488 14.80 7.07 5.40
C LEU A 488 13.41 6.52 5.71
N ARG A 489 12.48 7.41 6.05
CA ARG A 489 11.07 7.05 6.25
C ARG A 489 10.15 8.06 5.61
N SER A 490 8.98 7.58 5.15
CA SER A 490 7.88 8.45 4.72
C SER A 490 6.82 8.60 5.82
N PRO A 491 6.21 9.79 5.99
CA PRO A 491 6.47 11.03 5.24
C PRO A 491 7.82 11.67 5.63
N HIS A 492 8.51 12.25 4.66
CA HIS A 492 9.74 13.02 4.85
C HIS A 492 9.37 14.51 4.68
N LEU A 493 9.40 15.29 5.75
CA LEU A 493 8.82 16.63 5.84
C LEU A 493 9.87 17.69 6.12
N TYR A 494 10.74 17.43 7.09
CA TYR A 494 11.88 18.25 7.46
C TYR A 494 13.14 17.71 6.75
N ARG A 495 14.08 17.16 7.51
CA ARG A 495 15.29 16.50 7.01
C ARG A 495 15.46 15.16 7.73
N GLU A 496 14.53 14.25 7.50
CA GLU A 496 14.51 12.92 8.10
C GLU A 496 15.54 11.97 7.43
N HIS A 497 16.79 12.43 7.34
CA HIS A 497 17.96 11.65 6.92
C HIS A 497 18.72 11.18 8.16
N ALA A 498 18.65 9.89 8.46
CA ALA A 498 19.36 9.30 9.58
C ALA A 498 20.60 8.54 9.09
N ILE A 499 21.69 9.28 8.88
CA ILE A 499 22.98 8.70 8.49
C ILE A 499 23.60 8.01 9.70
N ARG A 500 23.87 6.71 9.59
CA ARG A 500 24.39 5.86 10.68
C ARG A 500 25.48 4.93 10.18
N GLN A 501 26.39 4.55 11.07
CA GLN A 501 27.38 3.54 10.77
C GLN A 501 26.73 2.16 10.90
N ASN A 502 26.75 1.36 9.83
CA ASN A 502 26.38 -0.04 9.92
C ASN A 502 27.53 -0.82 10.57
N THR A 503 27.23 -1.61 11.60
CA THR A 503 28.19 -2.44 12.31
C THR A 503 27.71 -3.89 12.33
N VAL A 504 28.29 -4.71 11.46
CA VAL A 504 28.04 -6.14 11.28
C VAL A 504 29.29 -6.90 11.70
N ASP A 505 29.14 -7.71 12.75
CA ASP A 505 30.15 -8.63 13.28
C ASP A 505 29.50 -9.94 13.73
N GLU A 506 30.33 -10.92 14.12
CA GLU A 506 29.87 -12.25 14.51
C GLU A 506 28.94 -12.23 15.73
N GLU A 507 29.26 -11.40 16.74
CA GLU A 507 28.46 -11.32 17.97
C GLU A 507 27.08 -10.73 17.70
N LYS A 508 26.98 -9.63 16.95
CA LYS A 508 25.69 -9.06 16.57
C LYS A 508 24.90 -10.01 15.68
N SER A 509 25.55 -10.71 14.76
CA SER A 509 24.88 -11.65 13.85
C SER A 509 24.35 -12.90 14.54
N LYS A 510 24.91 -13.27 15.70
CA LYS A 510 24.37 -14.33 16.57
C LYS A 510 22.99 -13.98 17.14
N TRP A 511 22.74 -12.71 17.45
CA TRP A 511 21.51 -12.26 18.12
C TRP A 511 20.51 -11.60 17.15
N PHE A 512 20.99 -10.80 16.21
CA PHE A 512 20.18 -10.04 15.25
C PHE A 512 20.01 -10.81 13.93
N ILE A 513 19.24 -11.89 13.99
CA ILE A 513 19.17 -12.91 12.93
C ILE A 513 18.32 -12.53 11.70
N THR A 514 17.47 -11.51 11.83
CA THR A 514 16.54 -11.10 10.75
C THR A 514 17.18 -10.12 9.76
N LYS A 515 16.45 -9.77 8.68
CA LYS A 515 16.87 -8.77 7.68
C LYS A 515 16.40 -7.33 7.98
N GLY A 516 15.65 -7.13 9.07
CA GLY A 516 15.36 -5.81 9.63
C GLY A 516 16.62 -4.98 9.98
N VAL A 517 16.45 -3.66 10.01
CA VAL A 517 17.47 -2.74 10.54
C VAL A 517 17.27 -2.57 12.05
N TYR A 518 18.28 -2.95 12.82
CA TYR A 518 18.31 -2.84 14.27
C TYR A 518 18.87 -1.48 14.68
N THR A 519 18.21 -0.84 15.64
CA THR A 519 18.51 0.52 16.09
C THR A 519 18.97 0.55 17.55
N SER A 520 19.97 1.40 17.83
CA SER A 520 20.56 1.52 19.17
C SER A 520 19.61 2.18 20.17
N ILE A 521 19.65 1.69 21.42
CA ILE A 521 18.97 2.31 22.56
C ILE A 521 19.60 3.64 23.02
N TYR A 522 20.76 4.02 22.47
CA TYR A 522 21.48 5.25 22.78
C TYR A 522 21.28 6.34 21.71
N ASP A 523 20.55 6.05 20.64
CA ASP A 523 20.39 6.92 19.49
C ASP A 523 19.01 7.58 19.46
N THR A 524 18.94 8.80 18.93
CA THR A 524 17.69 9.54 18.72
C THR A 524 17.06 9.29 17.34
N ILE A 525 17.48 8.25 16.63
CA ILE A 525 16.99 7.91 15.28
C ILE A 525 15.45 7.83 15.20
N SER A 526 14.77 7.34 16.24
CA SER A 526 13.31 7.32 16.32
C SER A 526 12.67 8.71 16.33
N LYS A 527 13.38 9.73 16.84
CA LYS A 527 12.94 11.14 16.83
C LYS A 527 13.33 11.86 15.53
N ILE A 528 14.36 11.41 14.83
CA ILE A 528 14.67 11.92 13.48
C ILE A 528 13.64 11.42 12.48
N LEU A 529 13.36 10.11 12.50
CA LEU A 529 12.49 9.45 11.52
C LEU A 529 11.02 9.40 11.96
N GLN A 530 10.72 9.74 13.22
CA GLN A 530 9.37 9.76 13.79
C GLN A 530 8.67 8.40 13.64
N PHE A 531 9.32 7.34 14.15
CA PHE A 531 8.83 5.97 14.07
C PHE A 531 8.43 5.37 15.41
N ASP A 532 7.48 4.43 15.36
CA ASP A 532 7.36 3.34 16.32
C ASP A 532 7.94 2.04 15.70
N VAL A 533 7.89 0.92 16.43
CA VAL A 533 8.39 -0.38 15.95
C VAL A 533 7.25 -1.39 15.82
N ASP A 534 6.03 -0.94 15.48
CA ASP A 534 4.82 -1.78 15.38
C ASP A 534 4.63 -2.52 14.05
N GLY A 535 5.66 -2.44 13.20
CA GLY A 535 5.70 -2.94 11.81
C GLY A 535 6.14 -1.88 10.80
N ASP A 536 6.68 -0.77 11.28
CA ASP A 536 7.22 0.29 10.47
C ASP A 536 8.48 -0.12 9.71
N LYS A 537 8.64 0.44 8.51
CA LYS A 537 9.78 0.15 7.63
C LYS A 537 10.58 1.40 7.31
N ALA A 538 11.90 1.27 7.29
CA ALA A 538 12.81 2.26 6.75
C ALA A 538 13.29 1.82 5.36
N LEU A 539 13.48 2.78 4.45
CA LEU A 539 14.34 2.60 3.30
C LEU A 539 15.77 2.83 3.76
N VAL A 540 16.58 1.78 3.81
CA VAL A 540 18.00 1.85 4.15
C VAL A 540 18.79 1.97 2.85
N VAL A 541 19.46 3.11 2.67
CA VAL A 541 20.18 3.45 1.43
C VAL A 541 21.69 3.32 1.62
N ALA A 542 22.33 2.61 0.69
CA ALA A 542 23.77 2.40 0.60
C ALA A 542 24.42 3.19 -0.55
N ASP A 543 23.63 4.00 -1.28
CA ASP A 543 24.14 4.87 -2.35
C ASP A 543 25.05 5.97 -1.78
N GLN A 544 26.34 5.90 -2.06
CA GLN A 544 27.33 6.81 -1.47
C GLN A 544 27.13 8.27 -1.91
N THR A 545 26.62 8.52 -3.12
CA THR A 545 26.34 9.87 -3.60
C THR A 545 25.21 10.50 -2.78
N LEU A 546 24.12 9.75 -2.57
CA LEU A 546 23.02 10.21 -1.73
C LEU A 546 23.46 10.39 -0.26
N VAL A 547 24.16 9.40 0.31
CA VAL A 547 24.64 9.44 1.70
C VAL A 547 25.54 10.66 1.92
N THR A 548 26.47 10.93 1.00
CA THR A 548 27.37 12.09 1.09
C THR A 548 26.59 13.41 1.01
N ALA A 549 25.62 13.52 0.10
CA ALA A 549 24.76 14.69 0.01
C ALA A 549 23.92 14.89 1.28
N ALA A 550 23.40 13.81 1.85
CA ALA A 550 22.67 13.83 3.10
C ALA A 550 23.56 14.30 4.27
N GLU A 551 24.78 13.80 4.39
CA GLU A 551 25.73 14.25 5.41
C GLU A 551 26.02 15.76 5.32
N ARG A 552 26.17 16.31 4.10
CA ARG A 552 26.34 17.76 3.92
C ARG A 552 25.12 18.55 4.42
N ASN A 553 23.92 18.11 4.04
CA ASN A 553 22.67 18.80 4.38
C ASN A 553 22.26 18.59 5.85
N MET A 554 22.79 17.59 6.53
CA MET A 554 22.52 17.33 7.94
C MET A 554 23.46 18.07 8.91
N LYS A 555 24.46 18.83 8.42
CA LYS A 555 25.33 19.65 9.27
C LYS A 555 24.50 20.68 10.06
N GLY A 556 24.60 20.63 11.40
CA GLY A 556 23.89 21.54 12.30
C GLY A 556 22.39 21.24 12.47
N ILE A 557 21.91 20.14 11.89
CA ILE A 557 20.53 19.67 12.04
C ILE A 557 20.48 18.67 13.21
N VAL A 558 19.51 18.88 14.09
CA VAL A 558 19.23 18.03 15.25
C VAL A 558 17.76 17.60 15.22
N PRO A 559 17.36 16.54 15.95
CA PRO A 559 15.96 16.10 15.97
C PRO A 559 15.05 17.23 16.48
N LEU A 560 13.85 17.33 15.88
CA LEU A 560 12.77 18.14 16.43
C LEU A 560 12.12 17.36 17.57
N TYR A 561 11.99 17.97 18.74
CA TYR A 561 11.36 17.34 19.90
C TYR A 561 10.23 18.21 20.45
N TYR A 562 9.07 17.59 20.69
CA TYR A 562 7.88 18.23 21.25
C TYR A 562 6.98 17.17 21.89
N GLU A 563 6.23 17.59 22.90
CA GLU A 563 5.37 16.68 23.66
C GLU A 563 3.99 16.55 23.00
N MET A 564 3.66 15.32 22.61
CA MET A 564 2.35 14.99 22.03
C MET A 564 1.27 14.95 23.11
N ALA A 565 0.06 15.39 22.77
CA ALA A 565 -1.10 15.39 23.66
C ALA A 565 -2.24 14.52 23.10
N LYS A 566 -3.12 14.07 24.01
CA LYS A 566 -4.32 13.30 23.68
C LYS A 566 -5.52 13.84 24.43
N ALA A 567 -6.68 13.83 23.78
CA ALA A 567 -7.95 14.11 24.44
C ALA A 567 -8.22 13.08 25.54
N GLU A 568 -8.99 13.51 26.53
CA GLU A 568 -9.39 12.69 27.68
C GLU A 568 -10.23 11.48 27.27
N ALA A 569 -10.33 10.52 28.18
CA ALA A 569 -11.20 9.37 27.99
C ALA A 569 -12.67 9.80 28.04
N GLU A 570 -13.51 9.19 27.22
CA GLU A 570 -14.93 9.48 27.16
C GLU A 570 -15.73 8.18 27.18
N GLU A 571 -17.00 8.29 27.57
CA GLU A 571 -17.94 7.19 27.46
C GLU A 571 -18.17 6.83 25.98
N ILE A 572 -18.06 5.55 25.66
CA ILE A 572 -18.39 5.03 24.33
C ILE A 572 -19.91 4.99 24.17
N ASN A 573 -20.45 5.88 23.35
CA ASN A 573 -21.84 5.90 22.91
C ASN A 573 -21.95 6.49 21.49
N SER A 574 -23.09 6.33 20.82
CA SER A 574 -23.27 6.75 19.42
C SER A 574 -23.03 8.25 19.18
N LYS A 575 -23.40 9.10 20.16
CA LYS A 575 -23.18 10.56 20.12
C LYS A 575 -21.70 10.92 20.11
N ASN A 576 -20.94 10.34 21.03
CA ASN A 576 -19.50 10.57 21.13
C ASN A 576 -18.78 10.00 19.90
N ILE A 577 -19.21 8.84 19.38
CA ILE A 577 -18.72 8.26 18.11
C ILE A 577 -18.89 9.23 16.94
N TYR A 578 -20.10 9.74 16.72
CA TYR A 578 -20.35 10.67 15.62
C TYR A 578 -19.52 11.95 15.76
N ARG A 579 -19.50 12.56 16.96
CA ARG A 579 -18.72 13.76 17.24
C ARG A 579 -17.22 13.56 16.98
N SER A 580 -16.65 12.47 17.47
CA SER A 580 -15.23 12.14 17.30
C SER A 580 -14.85 11.90 15.83
N LEU A 581 -15.70 11.24 15.05
CA LEU A 581 -15.48 11.02 13.62
C LEU A 581 -15.53 12.34 12.83
N THR A 582 -16.55 13.16 13.07
CA THR A 582 -16.75 14.43 12.34
C THR A 582 -15.67 15.46 12.63
N LEU A 583 -15.14 15.50 13.86
CA LEU A 583 -13.96 16.27 14.21
C LEU A 583 -12.75 15.85 13.36
N ALA A 584 -12.42 14.55 13.38
CA ALA A 584 -11.28 14.00 12.63
C ALA A 584 -11.39 14.19 11.11
N TYR A 585 -12.60 14.25 10.54
CA TYR A 585 -12.84 14.48 9.11
C TYR A 585 -12.43 15.88 8.61
N LYS A 586 -12.17 16.84 9.50
CA LYS A 586 -11.73 18.20 9.17
C LYS A 586 -10.22 18.30 8.94
N ALA A 587 -9.44 17.35 9.45
CA ALA A 587 -7.98 17.31 9.32
C ALA A 587 -7.52 16.92 7.91
N ASN A 588 -6.49 17.60 7.37
CA ASN A 588 -5.95 17.30 6.04
C ASN A 588 -4.42 17.48 5.95
N ILE A 589 -3.70 16.37 6.13
CA ILE A 589 -2.23 16.28 6.00
C ILE A 589 -1.72 16.73 4.61
N GLY A 590 -2.54 16.58 3.57
CA GLY A 590 -2.13 16.88 2.19
C GLY A 590 -1.95 18.37 1.94
N ILE A 591 -2.67 19.23 2.66
CA ILE A 591 -2.51 20.69 2.54
C ILE A 591 -1.16 21.09 3.15
N ILE A 592 -0.89 20.63 4.37
CA ILE A 592 0.34 20.95 5.12
C ILE A 592 1.58 20.43 4.39
N SER A 593 1.56 19.17 3.94
CA SER A 593 2.65 18.60 3.14
C SER A 593 2.90 19.36 1.82
N ASN A 594 1.85 19.87 1.16
CA ASN A 594 2.04 20.70 -0.03
C ASN A 594 2.70 22.04 0.31
N ASP A 595 2.33 22.65 1.44
CA ASP A 595 2.91 23.92 1.90
C ASP A 595 4.39 23.75 2.29
N ILE A 596 4.74 22.65 2.95
CA ILE A 596 6.14 22.27 3.20
C ILE A 596 6.92 22.14 1.89
N THR A 597 6.36 21.43 0.91
CA THR A 597 7.00 21.29 -0.41
C THR A 597 7.13 22.62 -1.17
N LYS A 598 6.22 23.58 -1.00
CA LYS A 598 6.41 24.94 -1.55
C LYS A 598 7.64 25.61 -0.93
N ILE A 599 7.85 25.48 0.38
CA ILE A 599 9.00 26.08 1.07
C ILE A 599 10.30 25.46 0.58
N TRP A 600 10.40 24.12 0.53
CA TRP A 600 11.59 23.40 0.03
C TRP A 600 12.00 23.78 -1.39
N ASN A 601 11.04 24.18 -2.23
CA ASN A 601 11.28 24.51 -3.64
C ASN A 601 11.21 26.03 -3.91
N SER A 602 11.25 26.85 -2.86
CA SER A 602 11.37 28.30 -2.95
C SER A 602 12.83 28.73 -3.05
N SER A 603 13.10 29.97 -3.45
CA SER A 603 14.46 30.51 -3.50
C SER A 603 15.09 30.69 -2.12
N ASN A 604 14.27 30.87 -1.07
CA ASN A 604 14.69 31.13 0.30
C ASN A 604 14.06 30.12 1.26
N VAL A 605 14.60 28.90 1.29
CA VAL A 605 14.09 27.82 2.16
C VAL A 605 14.19 28.23 3.64
N SER A 606 13.06 28.22 4.35
CA SER A 606 13.00 28.50 5.80
C SER A 606 12.80 27.20 6.58
N LEU A 607 13.87 26.71 7.21
CA LEU A 607 13.81 25.55 8.10
C LEU A 607 12.87 25.81 9.30
N LYS A 608 12.80 27.05 9.79
CA LYS A 608 11.90 27.44 10.89
C LYS A 608 10.43 27.23 10.51
N ALA A 609 10.01 27.72 9.34
CA ALA A 609 8.64 27.53 8.86
C ALA A 609 8.32 26.05 8.61
N ILE A 610 9.30 25.27 8.12
CA ILE A 610 9.14 23.83 7.93
C ILE A 610 9.00 23.13 9.28
N SER A 611 9.80 23.45 10.29
CA SER A 611 9.68 22.87 11.64
C SER A 611 8.29 23.07 12.24
N PHE A 612 7.70 24.26 12.10
CA PHE A 612 6.32 24.54 12.54
C PHE A 612 5.29 23.66 11.83
N LEU A 613 5.41 23.54 10.50
CA LEU A 613 4.50 22.72 9.72
C LEU A 613 4.71 21.23 9.97
N THR A 614 5.94 20.78 10.24
CA THR A 614 6.25 19.38 10.58
C THR A 614 5.63 18.99 11.92
N LEU A 615 5.80 19.81 12.96
CA LEU A 615 5.11 19.62 14.25
C LEU A 615 3.59 19.53 14.02
N TYR A 616 3.02 20.52 13.34
CA TYR A 616 1.58 20.57 13.11
C TYR A 616 1.09 19.36 12.30
N ASN A 617 1.83 18.93 11.28
CA ASN A 617 1.50 17.76 10.50
C ASN A 617 1.48 16.47 11.34
N ASN A 618 2.43 16.32 12.28
CA ASN A 618 2.48 15.15 13.16
C ASN A 618 1.28 15.11 14.12
N PHE A 619 0.87 16.26 14.68
CA PHE A 619 -0.41 16.37 15.41
C PHE A 619 -1.61 16.01 14.53
N VAL A 620 -1.65 16.45 13.27
CA VAL A 620 -2.75 16.13 12.34
C VAL A 620 -2.80 14.65 11.94
N ILE A 621 -1.65 13.97 11.85
CA ILE A 621 -1.58 12.52 11.64
C ILE A 621 -2.22 11.80 12.82
N ASP A 622 -1.84 12.19 14.04
CA ASP A 622 -2.30 11.57 15.27
C ASP A 622 -3.70 11.99 15.68
N TYR A 623 -4.21 13.13 15.20
CA TYR A 623 -5.56 13.63 15.48
C TYR A 623 -6.65 12.59 15.19
N ALA A 624 -6.43 11.73 14.18
CA ALA A 624 -7.33 10.62 13.86
C ALA A 624 -7.48 9.61 15.01
N LYS A 625 -6.57 9.60 15.99
CA LYS A 625 -6.57 8.76 17.21
C LYS A 625 -6.60 9.58 18.51
N THR A 626 -6.10 10.81 18.52
CA THR A 626 -5.89 11.60 19.74
C THR A 626 -6.93 12.70 19.93
N LEU A 627 -7.58 13.17 18.84
CA LEU A 627 -8.52 14.29 18.85
C LEU A 627 -7.97 15.60 19.44
N PHE A 628 -6.65 15.78 19.43
CA PHE A 628 -5.98 17.01 19.85
C PHE A 628 -5.21 17.66 18.68
N LEU A 629 -5.37 18.97 18.49
CA LEU A 629 -4.57 19.81 17.59
C LEU A 629 -4.15 21.09 18.32
N PRO A 630 -2.88 21.51 18.22
CA PRO A 630 -2.47 22.84 18.70
C PRO A 630 -3.04 23.94 17.80
N GLU A 631 -3.23 25.12 18.35
CA GLU A 631 -3.61 26.31 17.58
C GLU A 631 -2.35 27.09 17.15
N PHE A 632 -2.36 27.67 15.94
CA PHE A 632 -1.25 28.52 15.52
C PHE A 632 -1.33 29.92 16.17
N PRO A 633 -0.27 30.38 16.86
CA PRO A 633 -0.11 31.78 17.21
C PRO A 633 -0.02 32.68 15.97
N GLU A 634 -0.36 33.97 16.11
CA GLU A 634 -0.35 34.91 14.98
C GLU A 634 1.02 35.08 14.32
N HIS A 635 2.11 35.05 15.11
CA HIS A 635 3.46 35.16 14.57
C HIS A 635 3.84 33.93 13.71
N VAL A 636 3.37 32.74 14.07
CA VAL A 636 3.57 31.49 13.29
C VAL A 636 2.79 31.57 11.98
N LYS A 637 1.53 32.02 12.03
CA LYS A 637 0.72 32.23 10.82
C LYS A 637 1.40 33.20 9.86
N ALA A 638 1.89 34.33 10.37
CA ALA A 638 2.58 35.34 9.57
C ALA A 638 3.84 34.77 8.90
N GLU A 639 4.64 33.96 9.61
CA GLU A 639 5.83 33.31 9.07
C GLU A 639 5.50 32.32 7.94
N ILE A 640 4.52 31.44 8.15
CA ILE A 640 4.10 30.44 7.17
C ILE A 640 3.49 31.11 5.92
N GLN A 641 2.70 32.17 6.08
CA GLN A 641 2.02 32.87 4.98
C GLN A 641 2.95 33.52 3.96
N LYS A 642 4.23 33.77 4.32
CA LYS A 642 5.25 34.25 3.38
C LYS A 642 5.45 33.28 2.21
N TYR A 643 5.23 31.99 2.45
CA TYR A 643 5.49 30.92 1.49
C TYR A 643 4.22 30.30 0.91
N THR A 644 3.16 30.15 1.71
CA THR A 644 1.98 29.35 1.29
C THR A 644 1.13 29.99 0.20
N LYS A 645 1.32 31.30 -0.07
CA LYS A 645 0.65 32.03 -1.16
C LYS A 645 1.17 31.68 -2.55
N SER A 646 2.36 31.08 -2.67
CA SER A 646 2.92 30.64 -3.96
C SER A 646 2.15 29.45 -4.54
N LYS A 647 2.28 29.24 -5.85
CA LYS A 647 1.76 28.02 -6.49
C LYS A 647 2.62 26.82 -6.09
N LEU A 648 2.12 25.64 -6.45
CA LEU A 648 2.81 24.38 -6.17
C LEU A 648 4.08 24.26 -7.03
N PRO A 649 5.10 23.49 -6.63
CA PRO A 649 6.30 23.31 -7.44
C PRO A 649 6.01 22.67 -8.80
N HIS A 650 6.80 23.02 -9.82
CA HIS A 650 6.60 22.57 -11.20
C HIS A 650 6.48 21.04 -11.32
N PHE A 651 7.36 20.28 -10.65
CA PHE A 651 7.37 18.82 -10.69
C PHE A 651 6.06 18.17 -10.21
N PHE A 652 5.14 18.89 -9.54
CA PHE A 652 3.80 18.39 -9.19
C PHE A 652 2.90 18.13 -10.40
N ILE A 653 3.25 18.64 -11.58
CA ILE A 653 2.65 18.17 -12.85
C ILE A 653 2.83 16.66 -12.99
N TYR A 654 3.99 16.15 -12.59
CA TYR A 654 4.34 14.72 -12.66
C TYR A 654 3.95 13.95 -11.40
N ALA A 655 4.27 14.49 -10.22
CA ALA A 655 4.07 13.80 -8.94
C ALA A 655 2.59 13.71 -8.51
N LYS A 656 1.77 14.72 -8.87
CA LYS A 656 0.38 14.86 -8.37
C LYS A 656 -0.63 15.23 -9.47
N ASP A 657 -0.27 15.05 -10.73
CA ASP A 657 -1.11 15.31 -11.91
C ASP A 657 -1.74 16.73 -11.91
N LYS A 658 -0.98 17.75 -11.48
CA LYS A 658 -1.43 19.15 -11.48
C LYS A 658 -1.39 19.77 -12.87
N GLU A 659 -2.30 20.71 -13.15
CA GLU A 659 -2.26 21.49 -14.39
C GLU A 659 -1.19 22.58 -14.32
N LYS A 660 -0.62 22.98 -15.47
CA LYS A 660 0.41 24.04 -15.56
C LYS A 660 0.03 25.35 -14.85
N LYS A 661 -1.26 25.73 -14.86
CA LYS A 661 -1.74 26.94 -14.19
C LYS A 661 -1.70 26.86 -12.65
N GLN A 662 -1.61 25.66 -12.09
CA GLN A 662 -1.62 25.39 -10.65
C GLN A 662 -0.22 25.30 -10.05
N VAL A 663 0.81 25.33 -10.89
CA VAL A 663 2.21 25.23 -10.48
C VAL A 663 3.00 26.46 -10.89
N GLU A 664 4.16 26.66 -10.29
CA GLU A 664 5.17 27.62 -10.71
C GLU A 664 5.85 27.19 -12.02
N GLU A 665 6.51 28.15 -12.68
CA GLU A 665 7.48 27.86 -13.75
C GLU A 665 8.63 27.00 -13.22
N VAL A 666 9.36 26.33 -14.12
CA VAL A 666 10.53 25.53 -13.73
C VAL A 666 11.58 26.46 -13.10
N ASN A 667 12.11 26.08 -11.94
CA ASN A 667 13.15 26.81 -11.23
C ASN A 667 14.32 25.88 -10.85
N ASN A 668 15.35 26.42 -10.21
CA ASN A 668 16.58 25.68 -9.87
C ASN A 668 16.48 24.78 -8.62
N SER A 669 15.29 24.56 -8.06
CA SER A 669 15.14 23.58 -6.97
C SER A 669 15.54 22.18 -7.44
N VAL A 670 16.07 21.38 -6.51
CA VAL A 670 16.70 20.08 -6.76
C VAL A 670 15.82 19.16 -7.61
N VAL A 671 14.55 19.00 -7.23
CA VAL A 671 13.63 18.12 -7.94
C VAL A 671 13.22 18.69 -9.30
N ASN A 672 13.07 20.02 -9.44
CA ASN A 672 12.70 20.64 -10.71
C ASN A 672 13.79 20.48 -11.78
N ARG A 673 15.08 20.45 -11.40
CA ARG A 673 16.19 20.24 -12.34
C ARG A 673 16.11 18.89 -13.07
N LEU A 674 15.44 17.89 -12.48
CA LEU A 674 15.16 16.60 -13.14
C LEU A 674 14.31 16.73 -14.42
N GLU A 675 13.61 17.86 -14.62
CA GLU A 675 12.91 18.15 -15.87
C GLU A 675 13.83 18.07 -17.09
N TYR A 676 15.08 18.50 -16.92
CA TYR A 676 16.11 18.57 -17.97
C TYR A 676 17.04 17.35 -17.96
N ILE A 677 17.30 16.76 -16.79
CA ILE A 677 18.18 15.59 -16.63
C ILE A 677 17.51 14.32 -17.20
N ILE A 678 16.22 14.12 -16.92
CA ILE A 678 15.52 12.89 -17.33
C ILE A 678 15.11 12.94 -18.81
N PRO A 679 15.62 12.06 -19.68
CA PRO A 679 15.32 12.08 -21.10
C PRO A 679 13.90 11.58 -21.40
N ASN A 680 13.31 12.09 -22.48
CA ASN A 680 12.03 11.62 -23.00
C ASN A 680 12.10 11.35 -24.51
N LYS A 681 12.99 10.42 -24.89
CA LYS A 681 13.19 10.02 -26.30
C LYS A 681 12.07 9.07 -26.78
N ARG A 682 11.70 9.16 -28.06
CA ARG A 682 10.77 8.22 -28.68
C ARG A 682 11.33 6.79 -28.64
N ILE A 683 10.46 5.79 -28.41
CA ILE A 683 10.88 4.38 -28.44
C ILE A 683 11.09 3.94 -29.89
N HIS A 684 12.22 3.27 -30.13
CA HIS A 684 12.49 2.53 -31.35
C HIS A 684 12.41 1.04 -31.04
N PHE A 685 11.29 0.40 -31.42
CA PHE A 685 11.11 -1.03 -31.17
C PHE A 685 11.96 -1.85 -32.15
N LYS A 686 12.86 -2.67 -31.61
CA LYS A 686 13.54 -3.73 -32.37
C LYS A 686 12.80 -5.04 -32.20
N GLN A 687 12.96 -5.95 -33.15
CA GLN A 687 12.52 -7.34 -32.96
C GLN A 687 13.54 -8.02 -32.06
N VAL A 688 13.16 -8.26 -30.80
CA VAL A 688 14.11 -8.68 -29.75
C VAL A 688 14.09 -10.20 -29.51
N ALA A 689 12.93 -10.85 -29.66
CA ALA A 689 12.71 -12.24 -29.25
C ALA A 689 12.15 -13.13 -30.38
N GLY A 690 12.64 -13.01 -31.61
CA GLY A 690 12.14 -13.83 -32.74
C GLY A 690 10.76 -13.41 -33.29
N THR A 691 10.09 -14.30 -34.03
CA THR A 691 8.80 -13.99 -34.71
C THR A 691 7.62 -14.48 -33.88
N PHE A 692 6.71 -13.55 -33.56
CA PHE A 692 5.47 -13.83 -32.83
C PHE A 692 4.45 -14.60 -33.68
N ASP A 693 3.99 -15.75 -33.18
CA ASP A 693 2.86 -16.51 -33.71
C ASP A 693 1.72 -16.55 -32.68
N TYR A 694 0.65 -15.79 -32.94
CA TYR A 694 -0.51 -15.71 -32.06
C TYR A 694 -1.22 -17.06 -31.85
N LYS A 695 -1.05 -18.03 -32.77
CA LYS A 695 -1.65 -19.37 -32.65
C LYS A 695 -1.07 -20.20 -31.51
N MET A 696 0.07 -19.78 -30.96
CA MET A 696 0.63 -20.36 -29.74
C MET A 696 -0.25 -20.08 -28.51
N LEU A 697 -1.10 -19.05 -28.57
CA LEU A 697 -2.05 -18.68 -27.51
C LEU A 697 -3.37 -19.46 -27.59
N MET A 698 -3.59 -20.23 -28.66
CA MET A 698 -4.83 -20.94 -28.95
C MET A 698 -4.70 -22.44 -28.69
N ASN A 699 -5.81 -23.09 -28.33
CA ASN A 699 -5.92 -24.54 -28.31
C ASN A 699 -6.10 -25.07 -29.74
N SER A 700 -7.14 -24.60 -30.44
CA SER A 700 -7.38 -24.90 -31.85
C SER A 700 -6.83 -23.82 -32.76
N LYS A 701 -5.80 -24.16 -33.54
CA LYS A 701 -5.14 -23.25 -34.51
C LYS A 701 -6.03 -22.83 -35.69
N LYS A 702 -7.23 -23.40 -35.78
CA LYS A 702 -8.27 -23.08 -36.74
C LYS A 702 -9.60 -23.06 -35.99
N VAL A 703 -10.05 -21.87 -35.63
CA VAL A 703 -11.34 -21.65 -34.98
C VAL A 703 -12.29 -20.97 -35.96
N LYS A 704 -13.57 -21.36 -35.94
CA LYS A 704 -14.60 -20.62 -36.65
C LYS A 704 -14.98 -19.40 -35.83
N ILE A 705 -14.92 -18.23 -36.44
CA ILE A 705 -15.32 -16.97 -35.82
C ILE A 705 -16.82 -17.00 -35.47
N ASP A 706 -17.13 -16.52 -34.27
CA ASP A 706 -18.48 -16.38 -33.74
C ASP A 706 -18.77 -14.90 -33.44
N ASP A 707 -19.64 -14.31 -34.28
CA ASP A 707 -20.01 -12.90 -34.17
C ASP A 707 -20.80 -12.58 -32.90
N SER A 708 -21.46 -13.57 -32.27
CA SER A 708 -22.21 -13.36 -31.04
C SER A 708 -21.27 -13.13 -29.85
N ILE A 709 -20.21 -13.94 -29.75
CA ILE A 709 -19.13 -13.80 -28.76
C ILE A 709 -18.42 -12.46 -28.96
N ILE A 710 -18.03 -12.14 -30.19
CA ILE A 710 -17.32 -10.89 -30.52
C ILE A 710 -18.19 -9.67 -30.21
N SER A 711 -19.46 -9.69 -30.61
CA SER A 711 -20.39 -8.57 -30.40
C SER A 711 -20.59 -8.30 -28.92
N LYS A 712 -20.81 -9.34 -28.10
CA LYS A 712 -20.95 -9.21 -26.65
C LYS A 712 -19.66 -8.71 -25.99
N TYR A 713 -18.51 -9.24 -26.40
CA TYR A 713 -17.21 -8.75 -25.92
C TYR A 713 -17.01 -7.25 -26.24
N MET A 714 -17.31 -6.84 -27.47
CA MET A 714 -17.18 -5.45 -27.92
C MET A 714 -18.19 -4.50 -27.25
N GLU A 715 -19.39 -5.00 -26.92
CA GLU A 715 -20.37 -4.27 -26.12
C GLU A 715 -19.80 -3.93 -24.73
N PHE A 716 -19.22 -4.93 -24.05
CA PHE A 716 -18.57 -4.71 -22.75
C PHE A 716 -17.37 -3.79 -22.85
N GLU A 717 -16.52 -3.92 -23.87
CA GLU A 717 -15.40 -2.99 -24.08
C GLU A 717 -15.85 -1.54 -24.19
N LYS A 718 -16.98 -1.27 -24.87
CA LYS A 718 -17.58 0.07 -24.96
C LYS A 718 -18.13 0.53 -23.61
N LYS A 719 -18.80 -0.36 -22.87
CA LYS A 719 -19.42 -0.06 -21.57
C LYS A 719 -18.43 -0.04 -20.41
N LYS A 720 -17.23 -0.60 -20.57
CA LYS A 720 -16.19 -0.78 -19.54
C LYS A 720 -15.84 0.52 -18.81
N LYS A 721 -15.70 1.64 -19.54
CA LYS A 721 -15.43 2.97 -18.94
C LYS A 721 -16.57 3.47 -18.04
N ILE A 722 -17.81 3.08 -18.33
CA ILE A 722 -19.00 3.45 -17.56
C ILE A 722 -19.14 2.52 -16.35
N LEU A 723 -18.89 1.22 -16.55
CA LEU A 723 -18.95 0.18 -15.51
C LEU A 723 -17.85 0.34 -14.45
N ILE A 724 -16.60 0.63 -14.85
CA ILE A 724 -15.48 0.83 -13.92
C ILE A 724 -15.58 2.17 -13.15
N GLY A 725 -16.37 3.13 -13.66
CA GLY A 725 -16.59 4.43 -13.02
C GLY A 725 -15.35 5.34 -12.99
N LYS A 726 -15.55 6.63 -12.66
CA LYS A 726 -14.51 7.68 -12.61
C LYS A 726 -13.91 7.92 -11.21
N TYR A 727 -14.07 7.01 -10.25
CA TYR A 727 -13.60 7.22 -8.88
C TYR A 727 -12.16 6.73 -8.70
N ASN A 728 -11.26 7.63 -8.29
CA ASN A 728 -9.81 7.46 -8.42
C ASN A 728 -9.16 6.48 -7.42
N ASP A 729 -9.79 6.15 -6.28
CA ASP A 729 -9.21 5.23 -5.28
C ASP A 729 -9.72 3.78 -5.37
N THR A 730 -10.88 3.55 -5.97
CA THR A 730 -11.51 2.22 -6.11
C THR A 730 -11.12 1.48 -7.38
N LYS A 731 -10.36 2.12 -8.28
CA LYS A 731 -10.06 1.65 -9.65
C LYS A 731 -9.47 0.24 -9.77
N LYS A 732 -8.66 -0.22 -8.81
CA LYS A 732 -8.06 -1.56 -8.89
C LYS A 732 -9.00 -2.65 -8.39
N LYS A 733 -9.80 -2.37 -7.36
CA LYS A 733 -10.61 -3.37 -6.64
C LYS A 733 -11.98 -3.62 -7.28
N SER A 734 -12.61 -2.61 -7.87
CA SER A 734 -13.86 -2.80 -8.65
C SER A 734 -13.62 -3.39 -10.03
N LYS A 735 -12.39 -3.29 -10.56
CA LYS A 735 -12.02 -3.76 -11.90
C LYS A 735 -12.09 -5.29 -12.02
N LEU A 736 -11.65 -6.03 -10.99
CA LEU A 736 -11.65 -7.50 -10.99
C LEU A 736 -13.07 -8.08 -11.05
N TYR A 737 -13.97 -7.59 -10.19
CA TYR A 737 -15.38 -8.00 -10.17
C TYR A 737 -16.09 -7.80 -11.53
N ILE A 738 -15.75 -6.72 -12.25
CA ILE A 738 -16.33 -6.45 -13.57
C ILE A 738 -15.86 -7.45 -14.62
N TYR A 739 -14.61 -7.92 -14.56
CA TYR A 739 -14.12 -8.94 -15.50
C TYR A 739 -14.73 -10.31 -15.22
N GLU A 740 -14.98 -10.65 -13.96
CA GLU A 740 -15.75 -11.85 -13.59
C GLU A 740 -17.17 -11.82 -14.19
N ILE A 741 -17.84 -10.66 -14.16
CA ILE A 741 -19.13 -10.49 -14.83
C ILE A 741 -19.01 -10.67 -16.34
N ILE A 742 -18.01 -10.06 -16.98
CA ILE A 742 -17.79 -10.18 -18.43
C ILE A 742 -17.56 -11.64 -18.81
N LYS A 743 -16.71 -12.36 -18.06
CA LYS A 743 -16.44 -13.78 -18.25
C LYS A 743 -17.73 -14.62 -18.15
N LYS A 744 -18.50 -14.45 -17.08
CA LYS A 744 -19.78 -15.15 -16.88
C LYS A 744 -20.78 -14.86 -18.00
N GLU A 745 -20.85 -13.63 -18.48
CA GLU A 745 -21.76 -13.24 -19.57
C GLU A 745 -21.35 -13.81 -20.92
N LEU A 746 -20.05 -13.99 -21.17
CA LEU A 746 -19.56 -14.68 -22.38
C LEU A 746 -19.81 -16.19 -22.28
N LEU A 747 -19.60 -16.80 -21.10
CA LEU A 747 -19.88 -18.23 -20.86
C LEU A 747 -21.37 -18.60 -21.02
N LYS A 748 -22.28 -17.63 -20.85
CA LYS A 748 -23.71 -17.83 -21.17
C LYS A 748 -23.98 -18.00 -22.67
N ILE A 749 -23.13 -17.43 -23.53
CA ILE A 749 -23.25 -17.56 -24.98
C ILE A 749 -22.71 -18.94 -25.41
N ASN A 750 -21.57 -19.34 -24.85
CA ASN A 750 -21.00 -20.66 -25.08
C ASN A 750 -20.31 -21.16 -23.80
N PRO A 751 -20.68 -22.32 -23.24
CA PRO A 751 -20.08 -22.82 -22.02
C PRO A 751 -18.62 -23.28 -22.19
N ASP A 752 -18.14 -23.50 -23.42
CA ASP A 752 -16.75 -23.84 -23.70
C ASP A 752 -15.84 -22.60 -23.63
N GLU A 753 -15.22 -22.43 -22.47
CA GLU A 753 -14.26 -21.35 -22.19
C GLU A 753 -13.06 -21.36 -23.16
N THR A 754 -12.63 -22.55 -23.60
CA THR A 754 -11.50 -22.69 -24.53
C THR A 754 -11.89 -22.22 -25.92
N TYR A 755 -13.08 -22.59 -26.40
CA TYR A 755 -13.61 -22.10 -27.67
C TYR A 755 -13.77 -20.58 -27.68
N ILE A 756 -14.36 -19.98 -26.63
CA ILE A 756 -14.47 -18.52 -26.50
C ILE A 756 -13.09 -17.87 -26.59
N THR A 757 -12.12 -18.41 -25.85
CA THR A 757 -10.75 -17.90 -25.82
C THR A 757 -10.13 -17.93 -27.22
N ASP A 758 -10.23 -19.04 -27.94
CA ASP A 758 -9.70 -19.17 -29.30
C ASP A 758 -10.37 -18.18 -30.27
N VAL A 759 -11.70 -18.02 -30.23
CA VAL A 759 -12.43 -17.04 -31.06
C VAL A 759 -11.92 -15.62 -30.78
N LEU A 760 -11.77 -15.25 -29.51
CA LEU A 760 -11.32 -13.92 -29.13
C LEU A 760 -9.84 -13.69 -29.47
N VAL A 761 -8.99 -14.70 -29.33
CA VAL A 761 -7.58 -14.64 -29.73
C VAL A 761 -7.47 -14.44 -31.24
N GLU A 762 -8.15 -15.25 -32.05
CA GLU A 762 -8.17 -15.10 -33.52
C GLU A 762 -8.66 -13.71 -33.92
N TYR A 763 -9.76 -13.24 -33.32
CA TYR A 763 -10.30 -11.92 -33.63
C TYR A 763 -9.35 -10.78 -33.23
N LEU A 764 -8.80 -10.81 -32.01
CA LEU A 764 -8.03 -9.70 -31.46
C LEU A 764 -6.58 -9.66 -31.92
N TYR A 765 -5.96 -10.80 -32.25
CA TYR A 765 -4.58 -10.86 -32.71
C TYR A 765 -4.43 -10.93 -34.24
N ASN A 766 -5.40 -11.50 -34.97
CA ASN A 766 -5.31 -11.63 -36.43
C ASN A 766 -6.23 -10.65 -37.17
N ILE A 767 -7.55 -10.72 -36.92
CA ILE A 767 -8.53 -9.97 -37.73
C ILE A 767 -8.50 -8.47 -37.44
N LYS A 768 -8.57 -8.10 -36.17
CA LYS A 768 -8.62 -6.69 -35.73
C LYS A 768 -7.24 -6.10 -35.46
N ASP A 769 -6.27 -6.94 -35.11
CA ASP A 769 -4.96 -6.55 -34.58
C ASP A 769 -5.07 -5.46 -33.49
N SER A 770 -5.81 -5.77 -32.43
CA SER A 770 -6.12 -4.82 -31.37
C SER A 770 -4.88 -4.47 -30.55
N LYS A 771 -4.64 -3.17 -30.38
CA LYS A 771 -3.62 -2.64 -29.47
C LYS A 771 -3.98 -2.80 -27.98
N ASN A 772 -5.26 -2.95 -27.67
CA ASN A 772 -5.75 -3.12 -26.30
C ASN A 772 -6.34 -4.53 -26.15
N LYS A 773 -5.70 -5.36 -25.32
CA LYS A 773 -6.11 -6.73 -25.05
C LYS A 773 -6.26 -7.02 -23.55
N ASP A 774 -6.29 -5.98 -22.70
CA ASP A 774 -6.42 -6.10 -21.23
C ASP A 774 -7.61 -6.98 -20.82
N THR A 775 -8.77 -6.81 -21.45
CA THR A 775 -9.99 -7.56 -21.08
C THR A 775 -9.88 -9.03 -21.44
N LEU A 776 -9.25 -9.37 -22.56
CA LEU A 776 -8.95 -10.75 -22.92
C LEU A 776 -8.05 -11.39 -21.86
N TRP A 777 -6.95 -10.74 -21.50
CA TRP A 777 -6.01 -11.24 -20.50
C TRP A 777 -6.61 -11.33 -19.10
N ASP A 778 -7.39 -10.32 -18.69
CA ASP A 778 -8.03 -10.28 -17.37
C ASP A 778 -9.20 -11.30 -17.25
N CYS A 779 -9.82 -11.75 -18.35
CA CYS A 779 -10.91 -12.75 -18.32
C CYS A 779 -10.46 -14.18 -18.63
N PHE A 780 -9.55 -14.36 -19.60
CA PHE A 780 -9.18 -15.65 -20.19
C PHE A 780 -7.68 -15.92 -20.19
N GLY A 781 -6.90 -15.13 -19.43
CA GLY A 781 -5.44 -15.29 -19.35
C GLY A 781 -5.01 -16.68 -18.86
N GLU A 782 -5.81 -17.35 -18.03
CA GLU A 782 -5.52 -18.70 -17.53
C GLU A 782 -5.55 -19.72 -18.67
N VAL A 783 -6.59 -19.68 -19.49
CA VAL A 783 -6.74 -20.52 -20.68
C VAL A 783 -5.60 -20.24 -21.67
N ILE A 784 -5.29 -18.98 -21.93
CA ILE A 784 -4.19 -18.59 -22.82
C ILE A 784 -2.84 -19.13 -22.31
N THR A 785 -2.56 -18.94 -21.02
CA THR A 785 -1.29 -19.39 -20.42
C THR A 785 -1.17 -20.91 -20.44
N ARG A 786 -2.28 -21.63 -20.20
CA ARG A 786 -2.35 -23.09 -20.30
C ARG A 786 -2.09 -23.56 -21.73
N ASN A 787 -2.81 -23.03 -22.72
CA ASN A 787 -2.61 -23.34 -24.14
C ASN A 787 -1.17 -23.08 -24.57
N LEU A 788 -0.57 -21.99 -24.09
CA LEU A 788 0.82 -21.64 -24.38
C LEU A 788 1.81 -22.68 -23.84
N LYS A 789 1.65 -23.09 -22.58
CA LYS A 789 2.47 -24.16 -21.97
C LYS A 789 2.36 -25.47 -22.75
N GLU A 790 1.15 -25.86 -23.12
CA GLU A 790 0.90 -27.07 -23.93
C GLU A 790 1.57 -26.98 -25.31
N ASN A 791 1.36 -25.88 -26.04
CA ASN A 791 1.94 -25.66 -27.37
C ASN A 791 3.48 -25.61 -27.36
N ILE A 792 4.09 -25.13 -26.28
CA ILE A 792 5.56 -25.09 -26.11
C ILE A 792 6.11 -26.46 -25.73
N ASN A 793 5.44 -27.23 -24.87
CA ASN A 793 5.86 -28.60 -24.54
C ASN A 793 5.81 -29.52 -25.77
N ASP A 794 4.92 -29.24 -26.72
CA ASP A 794 4.83 -29.93 -28.01
C ASP A 794 5.86 -29.45 -29.07
N SER A 795 6.77 -28.56 -28.71
CA SER A 795 7.80 -28.01 -29.61
C SER A 795 9.17 -28.69 -29.44
N LEU A 796 9.88 -28.90 -30.55
CA LEU A 796 11.27 -29.35 -30.63
C LEU A 796 12.20 -28.14 -30.79
N SER A 797 13.39 -28.19 -30.19
CA SER A 797 14.45 -27.21 -30.44
C SER A 797 15.15 -27.47 -31.77
N CYS A 798 15.36 -26.44 -32.58
CA CYS A 798 16.10 -26.55 -33.84
C CYS A 798 17.57 -26.89 -33.57
N GLU A 799 18.09 -27.95 -34.21
CA GLU A 799 19.50 -28.37 -34.13
C GLU A 799 20.53 -27.31 -34.60
N ASN A 800 20.09 -26.18 -35.16
CA ASN A 800 20.95 -25.20 -35.84
C ASN A 800 20.86 -23.78 -35.28
N CYS A 801 19.72 -23.39 -34.70
CA CYS A 801 19.52 -22.04 -34.21
C CYS A 801 18.70 -22.00 -32.91
N GLU A 802 18.50 -23.16 -32.28
CA GLU A 802 17.79 -23.35 -31.01
C GLU A 802 16.33 -22.87 -30.95
N SER A 803 15.83 -22.25 -32.02
CA SER A 803 14.44 -21.82 -32.13
C SER A 803 13.48 -23.00 -31.99
N LYS A 804 12.42 -22.79 -31.22
CA LYS A 804 11.39 -23.80 -30.99
C LYS A 804 10.51 -23.94 -32.23
N PHE A 805 10.33 -25.16 -32.73
CA PHE A 805 9.45 -25.46 -33.86
C PHE A 805 8.67 -26.75 -33.59
N ARG A 806 7.48 -26.89 -34.16
CA ARG A 806 6.57 -28.00 -33.81
C ARG A 806 7.14 -29.37 -34.19
N LYS A 807 6.95 -30.36 -33.30
CA LYS A 807 7.17 -31.78 -33.61
C LYS A 807 6.24 -32.24 -34.75
N THR A 808 6.81 -32.45 -35.94
CA THR A 808 6.19 -33.18 -37.05
C THR A 808 7.06 -34.41 -37.34
N LYS A 809 6.48 -35.54 -37.75
CA LYS A 809 7.22 -36.81 -37.98
C LYS A 809 8.53 -36.53 -38.75
N ASN A 810 9.66 -36.88 -38.13
CA ASN A 810 11.06 -36.81 -38.61
C ASN A 810 11.69 -35.43 -38.87
N LYS A 811 11.18 -34.34 -38.28
CA LYS A 811 11.77 -32.99 -38.48
C LYS A 811 12.61 -32.55 -37.27
N THR A 812 13.90 -32.26 -37.47
CA THR A 812 14.83 -31.82 -36.41
C THR A 812 15.29 -30.35 -36.55
N ARG A 813 14.80 -29.64 -37.57
CA ARG A 813 15.17 -28.24 -37.87
C ARG A 813 13.96 -27.36 -38.12
N CYS A 814 14.05 -26.08 -37.74
CA CYS A 814 13.05 -25.06 -38.06
C CYS A 814 12.97 -24.81 -39.58
N ALA A 815 11.92 -24.14 -40.06
CA ALA A 815 11.66 -23.99 -41.50
C ALA A 815 12.76 -23.22 -42.25
N SER A 816 13.39 -22.23 -41.63
CA SER A 816 14.51 -21.47 -42.22
C SER A 816 15.77 -22.33 -42.32
N CYS A 817 16.18 -23.00 -41.23
CA CYS A 817 17.35 -23.88 -41.21
C CYS A 817 17.17 -25.10 -42.13
N GLN A 818 15.96 -25.66 -42.23
CA GLN A 818 15.68 -26.74 -43.17
C GLN A 818 15.87 -26.27 -44.62
N LYS A 819 15.39 -25.08 -44.99
CA LYS A 819 15.61 -24.52 -46.35
C LYS A 819 17.09 -24.34 -46.68
N ILE A 820 17.90 -23.93 -45.71
CA ILE A 820 19.36 -23.82 -45.89
C ILE A 820 19.95 -25.20 -46.15
N LYS A 821 19.60 -26.19 -45.33
CA LYS A 821 20.07 -27.57 -45.48
C LYS A 821 19.65 -28.22 -46.80
N ASP A 822 18.42 -27.96 -47.25
CA ASP A 822 17.92 -28.47 -48.53
C ASP A 822 18.71 -27.90 -49.72
N ARG A 823 19.10 -26.62 -49.66
CA ARG A 823 19.96 -25.98 -50.67
C ARG A 823 21.36 -26.58 -50.69
N GLU A 824 21.96 -26.86 -49.53
CA GLU A 824 23.25 -27.55 -49.43
C GLU A 824 23.17 -28.97 -50.02
N ASN A 825 22.15 -29.73 -49.64
CA ASN A 825 21.94 -31.08 -50.15
C ASN A 825 21.74 -31.09 -51.67
N ALA A 826 21.00 -30.11 -52.22
CA ALA A 826 20.84 -29.95 -53.66
C ALA A 826 22.18 -29.64 -54.37
N ARG A 827 23.05 -28.80 -53.78
CA ARG A 827 24.41 -28.57 -54.30
C ARG A 827 25.24 -29.85 -54.29
N MET A 828 25.25 -30.59 -53.17
CA MET A 828 25.99 -31.84 -53.04
C MET A 828 25.52 -32.92 -54.03
N ARG A 829 24.21 -33.01 -54.29
CA ARG A 829 23.67 -33.92 -55.31
C ARG A 829 24.17 -33.57 -56.72
N LYS A 830 24.15 -32.28 -57.08
CA LYS A 830 24.70 -31.81 -58.37
C LYS A 830 26.20 -32.08 -58.50
N GLN A 831 26.95 -31.95 -57.42
CA GLN A 831 28.39 -32.24 -57.42
C GLN A 831 28.67 -33.74 -57.62
N LYS A 832 27.98 -34.61 -56.88
CA LYS A 832 28.08 -36.08 -57.09
C LYS A 832 27.61 -36.52 -58.48
N GLN A 833 26.60 -35.86 -59.04
CA GLN A 833 26.14 -36.14 -60.40
C GLN A 833 27.20 -35.75 -61.44
N ARG A 834 27.89 -34.62 -61.24
CA ARG A 834 29.03 -34.20 -62.07
C ARG A 834 30.21 -35.17 -61.96
N GLU A 835 30.56 -35.59 -60.74
CA GLU A 835 31.63 -36.57 -60.52
C GLU A 835 31.33 -37.92 -61.19
N ARG A 836 30.09 -38.39 -61.15
CA ARG A 836 29.66 -39.62 -61.86
C ARG A 836 29.71 -39.49 -63.37
N SER A 837 29.43 -38.31 -63.94
CA SER A 837 29.60 -38.05 -65.38
C SER A 837 31.06 -37.85 -65.82
N TYR A 838 32.01 -37.76 -64.88
CA TYR A 838 33.45 -37.77 -65.17
C TYR A 838 34.09 -39.16 -64.96
N SER A 839 33.34 -40.12 -64.39
CA SER A 839 33.79 -41.51 -64.14
C SER A 839 33.07 -42.56 -65.01
N ALA A 840 32.30 -42.11 -65.99
CA ALA A 840 31.72 -42.88 -67.10
C ALA A 840 32.18 -42.22 -68.40
#